data_AF-A0A943X6X6-F1
#
_entry.id   AF-A0A943X6X6-F1
#
_cell.length_a   1.000
_cell.length_b   1.000
_cell.length_c   1.000
_cell.angle_alpha   90.00
_cell.angle_beta   90.00
_cell.angle_gamma   90.00
#
_symmetry.space_group_name_H-M   'P 1'
#
loop_
_entity.id
_entity.type
_entity.pdbx_description
1 polymer ?
#
loop_
_entity_poly.entity_id
_entity_poly.type
_entity_poly.pdbx_seq_one_letter_code
_entity_poly.pdbx_strand_id
1 'polypeptide(L)'
;MFDKVLTFVFGSANDRAVKALEPVVAKIEAREPWAQSFKDEEFPEQTKILKDRLAKGETLDDILVDAFALAREAAKRVLGERAYPCQLMGSLVLNSGKITEMKTGEGKTLMCVCAAYLNSLSGKGVHIVTVNEYLAERDSKWMGRVYKFLGQTVGCILSNMSNEARKAAYNCDLTYGTNSEFGFDYLRDNMQIEMAAKVQRGFNFCIVDEIDSILIDEARTPLIISGQAEDDTFKFHEVDKYVGQFKEVEKDPKTNDYPDEVDMTPEQREALEGDYKLDEKSKRVSFTDKGMNKINDILLKQHLIAEGTTVFDSENFEYVHYFTQAVRAHTLYHNDVDYVVQEGQVQIVDEFTGRILEGRRYGDGLHQAIEAKEHLKIAQKSRTLATITYQNFFRMYDKLSGMTGTAETEAVEFSKIYELDVVAIPTHRPVARKDEDDEVYLNEADKWVAIAKEVKEAHAKGQPVLIGTVSVEKSEHLSAILTRNGIPHEVLNAKNHEREAHIIENAGAKGAVTVATNMAGRGTDIKLGGSLESRAKKRAGTDASEEKLEEARKMEYDKWLADCNEVKALGGLYVIGSERHESRRIDNQLRGRSGRQGDPGRSKFYISMDDDLMRLFGGEKMKAIMSRIGMQPGEPINHPMLNRSIEKAQKKVEERNFEIRKHLLDYDDVLNQQRKFIYGQRDEILMDENLSTRVLNNALETVDDIFATYGNAKGNSK
;
A
#
# COMPACT_ATOMS: atom_id res chain seq x y z
N MET A 1 -34.85 -13.21 -2.73
CA MET A 1 -35.47 -14.14 -3.72
C MET A 1 -35.83 -13.39 -5.00
N PHE A 2 -36.39 -12.18 -4.91
CA PHE A 2 -36.61 -11.26 -6.05
C PHE A 2 -35.33 -10.91 -6.84
N ASP A 3 -34.23 -10.58 -6.15
CA ASP A 3 -32.96 -10.23 -6.82
C ASP A 3 -32.38 -11.37 -7.67
N LYS A 4 -32.55 -12.63 -7.25
CA LYS A 4 -32.07 -13.81 -7.97
C LYS A 4 -32.84 -14.07 -9.27
N VAL A 5 -34.12 -13.72 -9.30
CA VAL A 5 -34.97 -13.87 -10.51
C VAL A 5 -34.67 -12.75 -11.51
N LEU A 6 -34.47 -11.52 -11.03
CA LEU A 6 -34.06 -10.37 -11.86
C LEU A 6 -32.66 -10.55 -12.46
N THR A 7 -31.68 -11.04 -11.69
CA THR A 7 -30.34 -11.37 -12.22
C THR A 7 -30.37 -12.53 -13.22
N PHE A 8 -31.25 -13.52 -13.04
CA PHE A 8 -31.39 -14.63 -13.97
C PHE A 8 -31.99 -14.20 -15.33
N VAL A 9 -32.92 -13.24 -15.34
CA VAL A 9 -33.62 -12.80 -16.56
C VAL A 9 -32.89 -11.65 -17.29
N PHE A 10 -32.28 -10.71 -16.57
CA PHE A 10 -31.63 -9.52 -17.15
C PHE A 10 -30.10 -9.53 -17.10
N GLY A 11 -29.50 -10.55 -16.46
CA GLY A 11 -28.07 -10.57 -16.13
C GLY A 11 -27.74 -9.71 -14.91
N SER A 12 -26.54 -9.89 -14.37
CA SER A 12 -25.98 -9.01 -13.34
C SER A 12 -25.68 -7.60 -13.88
N ALA A 13 -25.45 -6.64 -12.99
CA ALA A 13 -24.95 -5.31 -13.38
C ALA A 13 -23.64 -5.44 -14.18
N ASN A 14 -22.77 -6.39 -13.79
CA ASN A 14 -21.54 -6.70 -14.49
C ASN A 14 -21.80 -7.24 -15.90
N ASP A 15 -22.73 -8.19 -16.07
CA ASP A 15 -23.03 -8.78 -17.38
C ASP A 15 -23.53 -7.73 -18.38
N ARG A 16 -24.33 -6.77 -17.90
CA ARG A 16 -24.79 -5.65 -18.72
C ARG A 16 -23.64 -4.70 -19.09
N ALA A 17 -22.74 -4.42 -18.16
CA ALA A 17 -21.55 -3.61 -18.43
C ALA A 17 -20.65 -4.27 -19.47
N VAL A 18 -20.38 -5.57 -19.36
CA VAL A 18 -19.56 -6.33 -20.33
C VAL A 18 -20.23 -6.36 -21.71
N LYS A 19 -21.53 -6.66 -21.78
CA LYS A 19 -22.28 -6.67 -23.06
C LYS A 19 -22.27 -5.32 -23.77
N ALA A 20 -22.23 -4.21 -23.02
CA ALA A 20 -22.15 -2.87 -23.61
C ALA A 20 -20.80 -2.60 -24.31
N LEU A 21 -19.74 -3.34 -23.95
CA LEU A 21 -18.40 -3.19 -24.54
C LEU A 21 -18.26 -3.96 -25.86
N GLU A 22 -18.98 -5.07 -26.05
CA GLU A 22 -18.87 -5.95 -27.21
C GLU A 22 -19.00 -5.21 -28.57
N PRO A 23 -19.97 -4.28 -28.77
CA PRO A 23 -20.09 -3.58 -30.04
C PRO A 23 -18.90 -2.66 -30.33
N VAL A 24 -18.30 -2.05 -29.30
CA VAL A 24 -17.13 -1.17 -29.45
C VAL A 24 -15.90 -2.00 -29.78
N VAL A 25 -15.72 -3.14 -29.09
CA VAL A 25 -14.65 -4.10 -29.42
C VAL A 25 -14.77 -4.56 -30.87
N ALA A 26 -15.97 -4.94 -31.32
CA ALA A 26 -16.19 -5.36 -32.71
C ALA A 26 -15.81 -4.26 -33.72
N LYS A 27 -16.08 -2.98 -33.42
CA LYS A 27 -15.62 -1.85 -34.26
C LYS A 27 -14.10 -1.73 -34.30
N ILE A 28 -13.42 -1.89 -33.16
CA ILE A 28 -11.95 -1.88 -33.08
C ILE A 28 -11.36 -3.03 -33.90
N GLU A 29 -11.93 -4.24 -33.80
CA GLU A 29 -11.46 -5.40 -34.58
C GLU A 29 -11.69 -5.18 -36.08
N ALA A 30 -12.85 -4.63 -36.47
CA ALA A 30 -13.14 -4.29 -37.86
C ALA A 30 -12.21 -3.19 -38.42
N ARG A 31 -11.60 -2.38 -37.54
CA ARG A 31 -10.63 -1.33 -37.89
C ARG A 31 -9.20 -1.84 -38.03
N GLU A 32 -8.92 -3.10 -37.68
CA GLU A 32 -7.58 -3.71 -37.77
C GLU A 32 -6.96 -3.65 -39.19
N PRO A 33 -7.67 -3.93 -40.30
CA PRO A 33 -7.08 -3.85 -41.64
C PRO A 33 -6.59 -2.44 -42.01
N TRP A 34 -7.24 -1.39 -41.49
CA TRP A 34 -6.82 -0.01 -41.69
C TRP A 34 -5.48 0.25 -40.99
N ALA A 35 -5.33 -0.16 -39.72
CA ALA A 35 -4.06 -0.04 -39.01
C ALA A 35 -2.93 -0.89 -39.66
N GLN A 36 -3.27 -2.08 -40.17
CA GLN A 36 -2.32 -2.94 -40.89
C GLN A 36 -1.82 -2.37 -42.21
N SER A 37 -2.60 -1.48 -42.84
CA SER A 37 -2.24 -0.90 -44.14
C SER A 37 -1.04 0.06 -44.08
N PHE A 38 -0.72 0.57 -42.89
CA PHE A 38 0.41 1.47 -42.67
C PHE A 38 1.73 0.73 -42.52
N LYS A 39 2.80 1.34 -43.00
CA LYS A 39 4.18 0.94 -42.73
C LYS A 39 4.61 1.40 -41.33
N ASP A 40 5.66 0.79 -40.81
CA ASP A 40 6.15 1.06 -39.46
C ASP A 40 6.52 2.53 -39.25
N GLU A 41 7.10 3.17 -40.27
CA GLU A 41 7.52 4.58 -40.22
C GLU A 41 6.32 5.56 -40.22
N GLU A 42 5.12 5.10 -40.57
CA GLU A 42 3.92 5.93 -40.68
C GLU A 42 3.14 6.02 -39.36
N PHE A 43 3.41 5.17 -38.36
CA PHE A 43 2.70 5.16 -37.08
C PHE A 43 2.81 6.49 -36.31
N PRO A 44 3.99 7.12 -36.18
CA PRO A 44 4.11 8.42 -35.54
C PRO A 44 3.31 9.53 -36.26
N GLU A 45 3.19 9.47 -37.59
CA GLU A 45 2.39 10.43 -38.35
C GLU A 45 0.89 10.20 -38.11
N GLN A 46 0.44 8.95 -38.00
CA GLN A 46 -0.95 8.66 -37.62
C GLN A 46 -1.27 9.19 -36.22
N THR A 47 -0.34 9.06 -35.26
CA THR A 47 -0.47 9.67 -33.92
C THR A 47 -0.63 11.18 -34.01
N LYS A 48 0.17 11.84 -34.85
CA LYS A 48 0.07 13.29 -35.08
C LYS A 48 -1.28 13.68 -35.67
N ILE A 49 -1.80 12.93 -36.65
CA ILE A 49 -3.14 13.14 -37.21
C ILE A 49 -4.22 13.05 -36.12
N LEU A 50 -4.12 12.09 -35.20
CA LEU A 50 -5.07 11.99 -34.08
C LEU A 50 -4.94 13.18 -33.11
N LYS A 51 -3.73 13.62 -32.78
CA LYS A 51 -3.50 14.84 -31.97
C LYS A 51 -4.08 16.08 -32.66
N ASP A 52 -3.92 16.21 -33.98
CA ASP A 52 -4.48 17.33 -34.77
C ASP A 52 -6.01 17.30 -34.82
N ARG A 53 -6.63 16.12 -34.83
CA ARG A 53 -8.11 15.96 -34.73
C ARG A 53 -8.62 16.45 -33.38
N LEU A 54 -7.95 16.10 -32.29
CA LEU A 54 -8.27 16.63 -30.95
C LEU A 54 -8.12 18.15 -30.89
N ALA A 55 -7.05 18.70 -31.48
CA ALA A 55 -6.84 20.14 -31.56
C ALA A 55 -7.93 20.87 -32.37
N LYS A 56 -8.60 20.17 -33.31
CA LYS A 56 -9.74 20.68 -34.09
C LYS A 56 -11.10 20.54 -33.39
N GLY A 57 -11.13 20.00 -32.17
CA GLY A 57 -12.33 19.91 -31.34
C GLY A 57 -13.01 18.54 -31.30
N GLU A 58 -12.44 17.50 -31.91
CA GLU A 58 -12.89 16.12 -31.67
C GLU A 58 -12.55 15.67 -30.24
N THR A 59 -13.33 14.76 -29.69
CA THR A 59 -13.14 14.19 -28.36
C THR A 59 -12.29 12.91 -28.39
N LEU A 60 -11.82 12.46 -27.21
CA LEU A 60 -11.15 11.16 -27.11
C LEU A 60 -12.05 10.00 -27.54
N ASP A 61 -13.37 10.11 -27.34
CA ASP A 61 -14.31 9.07 -27.74
C ASP A 61 -14.47 9.00 -29.27
N ASP A 62 -14.40 10.14 -29.97
CA ASP A 62 -14.49 10.20 -31.44
C ASP A 62 -13.31 9.49 -32.14
N ILE A 63 -12.12 9.55 -31.52
CA ILE A 63 -10.90 8.93 -32.05
C ILE A 63 -10.59 7.56 -31.44
N LEU A 64 -11.39 7.10 -30.48
CA LEU A 64 -11.12 5.90 -29.66
C LEU A 64 -10.84 4.66 -30.51
N VAL A 65 -11.69 4.41 -31.51
CA VAL A 65 -11.59 3.21 -32.36
C VAL A 65 -10.29 3.20 -33.18
N ASP A 66 -9.92 4.36 -33.73
CA ASP A 66 -8.68 4.53 -34.50
C ASP A 66 -7.44 4.36 -33.59
N ALA A 67 -7.46 5.00 -32.42
CA ALA A 67 -6.37 4.94 -31.47
C ALA A 67 -6.12 3.52 -30.94
N PHE A 68 -7.20 2.80 -30.60
CA PHE A 68 -7.12 1.42 -30.12
C PHE A 68 -6.63 0.46 -31.22
N ALA A 69 -7.08 0.65 -32.47
CA ALA A 69 -6.62 -0.17 -33.59
C ALA A 69 -5.11 0.02 -33.86
N LEU A 70 -4.62 1.26 -33.83
CA LEU A 70 -3.19 1.55 -33.97
C LEU A 70 -2.38 0.96 -32.81
N ALA A 71 -2.80 1.16 -31.57
CA ALA A 71 -2.09 0.63 -30.41
C ALA A 71 -2.03 -0.90 -30.41
N ARG A 72 -3.12 -1.56 -30.80
CA ARG A 72 -3.19 -3.02 -30.92
C ARG A 72 -2.24 -3.54 -32.01
N GLU A 73 -2.20 -2.90 -33.17
CA GLU A 73 -1.30 -3.30 -34.26
C GLU A 73 0.17 -3.01 -33.92
N ALA A 74 0.46 -1.87 -33.27
CA ALA A 74 1.80 -1.56 -32.78
C ALA A 74 2.29 -2.60 -31.77
N ALA A 75 1.45 -3.03 -30.82
CA ALA A 75 1.81 -4.08 -29.88
C ALA A 75 2.11 -5.42 -30.59
N LYS A 76 1.32 -5.77 -31.60
CA LYS A 76 1.53 -6.98 -32.41
C LYS A 76 2.87 -6.92 -33.17
N ARG A 77 3.23 -5.78 -33.77
CA ARG A 77 4.49 -5.63 -34.53
C ARG A 77 5.71 -5.61 -33.62
N VAL A 78 5.63 -4.87 -32.51
CA VAL A 78 6.78 -4.62 -31.63
C VAL A 78 7.02 -5.75 -30.63
N LEU A 79 5.95 -6.35 -30.11
CA LEU A 79 6.03 -7.39 -29.07
C LEU A 79 5.71 -8.79 -29.61
N GLY A 80 5.15 -8.91 -30.81
CA GLY A 80 4.60 -10.18 -31.31
C GLY A 80 3.26 -10.55 -30.65
N GLU A 81 2.69 -9.68 -29.82
CA GLU A 81 1.50 -9.95 -29.01
C GLU A 81 0.30 -9.14 -29.52
N ARG A 82 -0.68 -9.85 -30.11
CA ARG A 82 -1.95 -9.23 -30.53
C ARG A 82 -2.93 -9.25 -29.36
N ALA A 83 -3.36 -8.08 -28.91
CA ALA A 83 -4.30 -7.99 -27.80
C ALA A 83 -5.63 -8.73 -28.09
N TYR A 84 -6.11 -9.53 -27.12
CA TYR A 84 -7.35 -10.29 -27.20
C TYR A 84 -8.59 -9.41 -27.00
N PRO A 85 -9.79 -9.85 -27.43
CA PRO A 85 -11.03 -9.12 -27.18
C PRO A 85 -11.26 -8.78 -25.70
N CYS A 86 -10.96 -9.70 -24.77
CA CYS A 86 -11.06 -9.44 -23.32
C CYS A 86 -10.11 -8.32 -22.87
N GLN A 87 -8.89 -8.26 -23.42
CA GLN A 87 -7.94 -7.17 -23.15
C GLN A 87 -8.46 -5.85 -23.71
N LEU A 88 -9.05 -5.82 -24.90
CA LEU A 88 -9.70 -4.61 -25.44
C LEU A 88 -10.85 -4.16 -24.54
N MET A 89 -11.70 -5.07 -24.06
CA MET A 89 -12.77 -4.76 -23.10
C MET A 89 -12.21 -4.13 -21.81
N GLY A 90 -11.17 -4.73 -21.24
CA GLY A 90 -10.52 -4.18 -20.05
C GLY A 90 -9.96 -2.78 -20.29
N SER A 91 -9.34 -2.55 -21.45
CA SER A 91 -8.79 -1.24 -21.79
C SER A 91 -9.90 -0.18 -21.97
N LEU A 92 -11.06 -0.55 -22.51
CA LEU A 92 -12.23 0.33 -22.57
C LEU A 92 -12.75 0.69 -21.17
N VAL A 93 -12.77 -0.27 -20.25
CA VAL A 93 -13.15 -0.02 -18.84
C VAL A 93 -12.16 0.94 -18.17
N LEU A 94 -10.85 0.74 -18.35
CA LEU A 94 -9.84 1.69 -17.85
C LEU A 94 -10.07 3.10 -18.42
N ASN A 95 -10.29 3.22 -19.73
CA ASN A 95 -10.55 4.51 -20.36
C ASN A 95 -11.79 5.22 -19.77
N SER A 96 -12.79 4.46 -19.32
CA SER A 96 -14.02 4.99 -18.71
C SER A 96 -13.88 5.44 -17.25
N GLY A 97 -12.68 5.36 -16.65
CA GLY A 97 -12.45 5.75 -15.26
C GLY A 97 -12.98 4.72 -14.26
N LYS A 98 -12.88 3.43 -14.59
CA LYS A 98 -13.37 2.31 -13.78
C LYS A 98 -12.27 1.30 -13.48
N ILE A 99 -12.58 0.38 -12.57
CA ILE A 99 -11.69 -0.72 -12.21
C ILE A 99 -11.97 -1.92 -13.09
N THR A 100 -10.93 -2.40 -13.75
CA THR A 100 -10.98 -3.65 -14.52
C THR A 100 -10.51 -4.81 -13.65
N GLU A 101 -11.42 -5.73 -13.33
CA GLU A 101 -11.01 -7.03 -12.80
C GLU A 101 -10.70 -7.98 -13.95
N MET A 102 -9.44 -8.43 -14.02
CA MET A 102 -8.96 -9.39 -14.99
C MET A 102 -7.99 -10.36 -14.32
N LYS A 103 -8.29 -11.66 -14.40
CA LYS A 103 -7.52 -12.70 -13.70
C LYS A 103 -6.03 -12.67 -14.11
N THR A 104 -5.17 -13.10 -13.20
CA THR A 104 -3.72 -13.07 -13.41
C THR A 104 -3.31 -13.94 -14.60
N GLY A 105 -2.40 -13.46 -15.44
CA GLY A 105 -2.00 -14.12 -16.69
C GLY A 105 -2.88 -13.83 -17.91
N GLU A 106 -3.93 -13.00 -17.78
CA GLU A 106 -4.69 -12.47 -18.94
C GLU A 106 -3.99 -11.30 -19.64
N GLY A 107 -2.81 -10.87 -19.17
CA GLY A 107 -2.01 -9.80 -19.79
C GLY A 107 -2.50 -8.39 -19.44
N LYS A 108 -2.59 -8.08 -18.13
CA LYS A 108 -2.98 -6.75 -17.62
C LYS A 108 -2.07 -5.63 -18.16
N THR A 109 -0.76 -5.87 -18.19
CA THR A 109 0.23 -4.90 -18.68
C THR A 109 0.00 -4.54 -20.16
N LEU A 110 -0.27 -5.53 -21.02
CA LEU A 110 -0.61 -5.29 -22.43
C LEU A 110 -1.99 -4.62 -22.58
N MET A 111 -2.97 -5.01 -21.77
CA MET A 111 -4.31 -4.43 -21.77
C MET A 111 -4.29 -2.91 -21.50
N CYS A 112 -3.41 -2.45 -20.61
CA CYS A 112 -3.25 -1.02 -20.28
C CYS A 112 -2.87 -0.15 -21.49
N VAL A 113 -2.17 -0.71 -22.48
CA VAL A 113 -1.56 0.04 -23.59
C VAL A 113 -2.55 0.89 -24.38
N CYS A 114 -3.74 0.36 -24.72
CA CYS A 114 -4.68 1.09 -25.57
C CYS A 114 -5.28 2.32 -24.85
N ALA A 115 -5.72 2.14 -23.60
CA ALA A 115 -6.25 3.22 -22.76
C ALA A 115 -5.20 4.29 -22.47
N ALA A 116 -3.98 3.88 -22.12
CA ALA A 116 -2.88 4.79 -21.84
C ALA A 116 -2.49 5.58 -23.10
N TYR A 117 -2.37 4.92 -24.26
CA TYR A 117 -2.08 5.58 -25.52
C TYR A 117 -3.17 6.61 -25.89
N LEU A 118 -4.45 6.24 -25.87
CA LEU A 118 -5.55 7.15 -26.19
C LEU A 118 -5.49 8.42 -25.33
N ASN A 119 -5.34 8.26 -24.00
CA ASN A 119 -5.35 9.39 -23.09
C ASN A 119 -4.07 10.24 -23.16
N SER A 120 -2.95 9.65 -23.57
CA SER A 120 -1.70 10.38 -23.82
C SER A 120 -1.80 11.36 -24.99
N LEU A 121 -2.73 11.14 -25.93
CA LEU A 121 -2.96 12.04 -27.08
C LEU A 121 -3.41 13.45 -26.67
N SER A 122 -3.96 13.60 -25.46
CA SER A 122 -4.31 14.92 -24.89
C SER A 122 -3.09 15.82 -24.61
N GLY A 123 -1.89 15.25 -24.53
CA GLY A 123 -0.66 15.96 -24.18
C GLY A 123 -0.56 16.37 -22.70
N LYS A 124 -1.59 16.08 -21.88
CA LYS A 124 -1.64 16.44 -20.44
C LYS A 124 -0.92 15.44 -19.52
N GLY A 125 -0.51 14.30 -20.07
CA GLY A 125 0.20 13.25 -19.32
C GLY A 125 -0.70 12.14 -18.80
N VAL A 126 -0.13 10.94 -18.71
CA VAL A 126 -0.75 9.74 -18.12
C VAL A 126 0.22 9.16 -17.10
N HIS A 127 -0.25 8.98 -15.86
CA HIS A 127 0.51 8.30 -14.81
C HIS A 127 0.10 6.83 -14.73
N ILE A 128 1.07 5.93 -14.78
CA ILE A 128 0.85 4.48 -14.61
C ILE A 128 1.57 4.07 -13.33
N VAL A 129 0.77 3.67 -12.34
CA VAL A 129 1.25 3.36 -11.00
C VAL A 129 1.43 1.86 -10.85
N THR A 130 2.60 1.42 -10.39
CA THR A 130 2.89 0.03 -10.03
C THR A 130 3.18 -0.10 -8.54
N VAL A 131 3.19 -1.35 -8.04
CA VAL A 131 3.42 -1.66 -6.61
C VAL A 131 4.86 -1.41 -6.17
N ASN A 132 5.83 -1.51 -7.09
CA ASN A 132 7.24 -1.26 -6.78
C ASN A 132 8.00 -0.72 -7.99
N GLU A 133 9.20 -0.21 -7.73
CA GLU A 133 10.08 0.43 -8.72
C GLU A 133 10.56 -0.54 -9.80
N TYR A 134 10.85 -1.79 -9.44
CA TYR A 134 11.27 -2.81 -10.40
C TYR A 134 10.20 -3.02 -11.48
N LEU A 135 8.92 -3.10 -11.09
CA LEU A 135 7.81 -3.21 -12.04
C LEU A 135 7.64 -1.94 -12.87
N ALA A 136 7.77 -0.76 -12.26
CA ALA A 136 7.71 0.52 -12.99
C ALA A 136 8.80 0.58 -14.07
N GLU A 137 10.04 0.24 -13.72
CA GLU A 137 11.17 0.26 -14.63
C GLU A 137 11.04 -0.81 -15.72
N ARG A 138 10.66 -2.04 -15.35
CA ARG A 138 10.44 -3.14 -16.30
C ARG A 138 9.35 -2.78 -17.30
N ASP A 139 8.19 -2.32 -16.83
CA ASP A 139 7.02 -2.09 -17.69
C ASP A 139 7.19 -0.82 -18.53
N SER A 140 7.83 0.22 -18.01
CA SER A 140 8.19 1.40 -18.80
C SER A 140 9.17 1.08 -19.92
N LYS A 141 10.13 0.16 -19.70
CA LYS A 141 11.02 -0.32 -20.76
C LYS A 141 10.30 -1.25 -21.73
N TRP A 142 9.46 -2.16 -21.23
CA TRP A 142 8.80 -3.18 -22.03
C TRP A 142 7.69 -2.60 -22.91
N MET A 143 6.66 -1.99 -22.31
CA MET A 143 5.55 -1.36 -23.02
C MET A 143 5.96 -0.04 -23.66
N GLY A 144 7.00 0.62 -23.14
CA GLY A 144 7.56 1.82 -23.75
C GLY A 144 8.06 1.62 -25.17
N ARG A 145 8.42 0.40 -25.57
CA ARG A 145 8.71 0.08 -26.98
C ARG A 145 7.51 0.35 -27.89
N VAL A 146 6.31 -0.02 -27.45
CA VAL A 146 5.06 0.18 -28.20
C VAL A 146 4.71 1.66 -28.26
N TYR A 147 4.78 2.37 -27.13
CA TYR A 147 4.49 3.81 -27.10
C TYR A 147 5.48 4.62 -27.96
N LYS A 148 6.77 4.29 -27.93
CA LYS A 148 7.79 4.93 -28.76
C LYS A 148 7.59 4.65 -30.25
N PHE A 149 7.19 3.43 -30.62
CA PHE A 149 6.81 3.09 -31.99
C PHE A 149 5.62 3.93 -32.48
N LEU A 150 4.67 4.24 -31.59
CA LEU A 150 3.57 5.17 -31.84
C LEU A 150 3.99 6.65 -31.77
N GLY A 151 5.26 6.98 -31.56
CA GLY A 151 5.73 8.37 -31.47
C GLY A 151 5.43 9.08 -30.14
N GLN A 152 5.09 8.36 -29.08
CA GLN A 152 4.91 8.90 -27.73
C GLN A 152 6.19 8.78 -26.90
N THR A 153 6.35 9.68 -25.94
CA THR A 153 7.46 9.67 -24.98
C THR A 153 7.07 8.98 -23.67
N VAL A 154 8.03 8.30 -23.02
CA VAL A 154 7.79 7.52 -21.80
C VAL A 154 8.89 7.82 -20.77
N GLY A 155 8.46 8.29 -19.59
CA GLY A 155 9.30 8.51 -18.41
C GLY A 155 9.06 7.43 -17.34
N CYS A 156 10.00 7.31 -16.41
CA CYS A 156 9.88 6.46 -15.23
C CYS A 156 10.44 7.21 -14.02
N ILE A 157 9.69 7.22 -12.92
CA ILE A 157 10.11 7.82 -11.64
C ILE A 157 10.63 6.72 -10.72
N LEU A 158 11.81 6.95 -10.15
CA LEU A 158 12.52 6.07 -9.22
C LEU A 158 13.03 6.93 -8.05
N SER A 159 13.16 6.33 -6.86
CA SER A 159 13.59 6.97 -5.61
C SER A 159 14.85 7.82 -5.74
N ASN A 160 15.89 7.31 -6.41
CA ASN A 160 17.21 7.94 -6.50
C ASN A 160 17.39 8.91 -7.69
N MET A 161 16.32 9.54 -8.17
CA MET A 161 16.38 10.51 -9.27
C MET A 161 16.55 11.95 -8.77
N SER A 162 17.35 12.75 -9.48
CA SER A 162 17.42 14.20 -9.28
C SER A 162 16.12 14.90 -9.70
N ASN A 163 15.88 16.11 -9.21
CA ASN A 163 14.70 16.89 -9.57
C ASN A 163 14.62 17.17 -11.08
N GLU A 164 15.75 17.40 -11.75
CA GLU A 164 15.80 17.61 -13.20
C GLU A 164 15.35 16.35 -13.96
N ALA A 165 15.84 15.18 -13.52
CA ALA A 165 15.46 13.90 -14.12
C ALA A 165 13.98 13.58 -13.88
N ARG A 166 13.45 13.85 -12.67
CA ARG A 166 12.03 13.70 -12.36
C ARG A 166 11.17 14.61 -13.24
N LYS A 167 11.54 15.89 -13.35
CA LYS A 167 10.84 16.86 -14.19
C LYS A 167 10.84 16.44 -15.67
N ALA A 168 11.96 15.93 -16.17
CA ALA A 168 12.03 15.38 -17.52
C ALA A 168 11.10 14.17 -17.72
N ALA A 169 11.02 13.28 -16.72
CA ALA A 169 10.13 12.12 -16.77
C ALA A 169 8.64 12.52 -16.73
N TYR A 170 8.22 13.44 -15.84
CA TYR A 170 6.84 13.94 -15.78
C TYR A 170 6.42 14.70 -17.05
N ASN A 171 7.37 15.29 -17.77
CA ASN A 171 7.13 15.97 -19.04
C ASN A 171 6.89 14.99 -20.22
N CYS A 172 7.12 13.69 -20.04
CA CYS A 172 6.74 12.70 -21.03
C CYS A 172 5.21 12.56 -21.17
N ASP A 173 4.77 12.03 -22.31
CA ASP A 173 3.35 11.75 -22.57
C ASP A 173 2.81 10.69 -21.60
N LEU A 174 3.65 9.72 -21.21
CA LEU A 174 3.37 8.71 -20.20
C LEU A 174 4.48 8.67 -19.15
N THR A 175 4.12 8.50 -17.87
CA THR A 175 5.06 8.38 -16.77
C THR A 175 4.72 7.17 -15.91
N TYR A 176 5.66 6.23 -15.78
CA TYR A 176 5.56 5.11 -14.83
C TYR A 176 6.16 5.50 -13.48
N GLY A 177 5.67 4.91 -12.40
CA GLY A 177 6.21 5.12 -11.06
C GLY A 177 5.43 4.36 -10.01
N THR A 178 5.81 4.53 -8.75
CA THR A 178 5.06 3.96 -7.62
C THR A 178 4.14 5.00 -7.00
N ASN A 179 3.12 4.55 -6.28
CA ASN A 179 2.22 5.40 -5.51
C ASN A 179 3.00 6.28 -4.52
N SER A 180 4.02 5.70 -3.88
CA SER A 180 4.88 6.39 -2.92
C SER A 180 5.67 7.50 -3.58
N GLU A 181 6.33 7.23 -4.72
CA GLU A 181 7.11 8.25 -5.42
C GLU A 181 6.26 9.41 -5.94
N PHE A 182 5.12 9.10 -6.56
CA PHE A 182 4.19 10.13 -7.04
C PHE A 182 3.62 10.98 -5.90
N GLY A 183 3.25 10.35 -4.78
CA GLY A 183 2.71 11.06 -3.63
C GLY A 183 3.77 11.89 -2.89
N PHE A 184 5.00 11.40 -2.75
CA PHE A 184 6.08 12.18 -2.16
C PHE A 184 6.56 13.31 -3.06
N ASP A 185 6.57 13.15 -4.38
CA ASP A 185 6.83 14.26 -5.31
C ASP A 185 5.76 15.35 -5.18
N TYR A 186 4.49 14.99 -5.05
CA TYR A 186 3.43 15.95 -4.75
C TYR A 186 3.68 16.69 -3.43
N LEU A 187 4.03 15.99 -2.35
CA LEU A 187 4.34 16.63 -1.08
C LEU A 187 5.57 17.54 -1.19
N ARG A 188 6.62 17.12 -1.89
CA ARG A 188 7.83 17.92 -2.16
C ARG A 188 7.53 19.17 -2.98
N ASP A 189 6.73 19.05 -4.03
CA ASP A 189 6.33 20.18 -4.88
C ASP A 189 5.61 21.27 -4.08
N ASN A 190 4.77 20.87 -3.12
CA ASN A 190 4.08 21.81 -2.23
C ASN A 190 4.99 22.41 -1.14
N MET A 191 6.25 22.00 -1.05
CA MET A 191 7.28 22.62 -0.20
C MET A 191 8.31 23.44 -1.00
N GLN A 192 8.27 23.42 -2.34
CA GLN A 192 9.21 24.16 -3.19
C GLN A 192 8.97 25.67 -3.14
N ILE A 193 10.02 26.44 -2.92
CA ILE A 193 9.98 27.92 -2.81
C ILE A 193 9.91 28.64 -4.16
N GLU A 194 10.07 27.92 -5.27
CA GLU A 194 9.97 28.45 -6.63
C GLU A 194 9.11 27.54 -7.49
N MET A 195 8.24 28.12 -8.34
CA MET A 195 7.40 27.33 -9.25
C MET A 195 8.23 26.52 -10.26
N ALA A 196 9.39 27.03 -10.66
CA ALA A 196 10.29 26.33 -11.57
C ALA A 196 10.90 25.06 -10.96
N ALA A 197 10.97 24.97 -9.63
CA ALA A 197 11.52 23.81 -8.92
C ALA A 197 10.52 22.65 -8.76
N LYS A 198 9.22 22.88 -9.00
CA LYS A 198 8.22 21.81 -9.03
C LYS A 198 8.51 20.84 -10.17
N VAL A 199 8.38 19.54 -9.88
CA VAL A 199 8.69 18.46 -10.83
C VAL A 199 7.46 17.91 -11.53
N GLN A 200 6.30 17.88 -10.85
CA GLN A 200 5.03 17.47 -11.43
C GLN A 200 4.38 18.63 -12.20
N ARG A 201 3.44 18.29 -13.10
CA ARG A 201 2.73 19.28 -13.92
C ARG A 201 1.23 19.34 -13.67
N GLY A 202 0.54 18.19 -13.62
CA GLY A 202 -0.90 18.13 -13.43
C GLY A 202 -1.40 16.68 -13.34
N PHE A 203 -2.62 16.51 -12.82
CA PHE A 203 -3.21 15.20 -12.51
C PHE A 203 -4.34 14.87 -13.51
N ASN A 204 -3.98 14.46 -14.73
CA ASN A 204 -4.94 14.23 -15.81
C ASN A 204 -5.55 12.82 -15.81
N PHE A 205 -4.73 11.79 -16.02
CA PHE A 205 -5.20 10.40 -16.01
C PHE A 205 -4.25 9.49 -15.26
N CYS A 206 -4.79 8.70 -14.34
CA CYS A 206 -4.05 7.70 -13.58
C CYS A 206 -4.60 6.30 -13.84
N ILE A 207 -3.70 5.36 -14.15
CA ILE A 207 -3.99 3.92 -14.17
C ILE A 207 -3.19 3.29 -13.04
N VAL A 208 -3.90 2.76 -12.03
CA VAL A 208 -3.27 2.06 -10.91
C VAL A 208 -3.26 0.56 -11.19
N ASP A 209 -2.08 -0.01 -11.44
CA ASP A 209 -1.90 -1.46 -11.46
C ASP A 209 -1.99 -2.02 -10.04
N GLU A 210 -2.59 -3.20 -9.91
CA GLU A 210 -2.81 -3.86 -8.62
C GLU A 210 -3.51 -2.91 -7.61
N ILE A 211 -4.54 -2.22 -8.09
CA ILE A 211 -5.25 -1.14 -7.38
C ILE A 211 -5.78 -1.56 -6.01
N ASP A 212 -6.15 -2.81 -5.84
CA ASP A 212 -6.60 -3.35 -4.56
C ASP A 212 -5.48 -3.36 -3.52
N SER A 213 -4.23 -3.58 -3.89
CA SER A 213 -3.17 -3.43 -2.90
C SER A 213 -2.79 -2.00 -2.62
N ILE A 214 -2.79 -1.14 -3.62
CA ILE A 214 -2.41 0.27 -3.42
C ILE A 214 -3.49 1.02 -2.63
N LEU A 215 -4.76 0.86 -3.01
CA LEU A 215 -5.88 1.63 -2.46
C LEU A 215 -6.61 0.96 -1.28
N ILE A 216 -6.32 -0.31 -0.98
CA ILE A 216 -6.91 -1.03 0.15
C ILE A 216 -5.84 -1.49 1.15
N ASP A 217 -4.80 -2.19 0.68
CA ASP A 217 -3.76 -2.73 1.58
C ASP A 217 -2.79 -1.66 2.09
N GLU A 218 -2.30 -0.79 1.20
CA GLU A 218 -1.30 0.25 1.53
C GLU A 218 -1.95 1.55 2.00
N ALA A 219 -3.22 1.78 1.65
CA ALA A 219 -4.00 2.94 2.07
C ALA A 219 -4.40 2.96 3.56
N ARG A 220 -3.71 2.15 4.39
CA ARG A 220 -3.78 2.14 5.85
C ARG A 220 -2.87 3.17 6.50
N THR A 221 -1.84 3.65 5.80
CA THR A 221 -0.88 4.62 6.33
C THR A 221 -0.76 5.81 5.38
N PRO A 222 -0.89 7.05 5.89
CA PRO A 222 -0.67 8.23 5.07
C PRO A 222 0.81 8.39 4.70
N LEU A 223 1.08 9.12 3.62
CA LEU A 223 2.41 9.61 3.28
C LEU A 223 2.73 10.80 4.17
N ILE A 224 3.87 10.78 4.86
CA ILE A 224 4.27 11.82 5.78
C ILE A 224 5.70 12.23 5.48
N ILE A 225 5.94 13.52 5.24
CA ILE A 225 7.27 14.12 5.31
C ILE A 225 7.41 14.77 6.67
N SER A 226 8.36 14.25 7.44
CA SER A 226 8.73 14.82 8.71
C SER A 226 10.03 15.61 8.56
N GLY A 227 10.05 16.81 9.12
CA GLY A 227 11.24 17.63 9.24
C GLY A 227 11.75 17.62 10.68
N GLN A 228 13.00 18.04 10.84
CA GLN A 228 13.46 18.47 12.14
C GLN A 228 12.71 19.76 12.49
N ALA A 229 11.97 19.75 13.59
CA ALA A 229 11.49 20.99 14.16
C ALA A 229 12.68 21.75 14.74
N GLU A 230 12.69 23.07 14.58
CA GLU A 230 13.29 23.95 15.59
C GLU A 230 12.42 23.81 16.84
N ASP A 231 12.62 22.71 17.58
CA ASP A 231 11.96 22.50 18.85
C ASP A 231 12.91 22.94 19.97
N ASP A 232 12.31 23.46 21.02
CA ASP A 232 12.97 23.74 22.29
C ASP A 232 13.34 22.42 22.99
N THR A 233 14.29 21.67 22.44
CA THR A 233 14.92 20.53 23.14
C THR A 233 15.42 20.94 24.53
N PHE A 234 15.74 22.22 24.68
CA PHE A 234 15.99 22.88 25.94
C PHE A 234 14.85 22.73 26.96
N LYS A 235 13.57 22.85 26.57
CA LYS A 235 12.42 22.72 27.48
C LYS A 235 12.34 21.34 28.13
N PHE A 236 12.66 20.26 27.40
CA PHE A 236 12.72 18.91 28.00
C PHE A 236 13.81 18.83 29.08
N HIS A 237 15.00 19.39 28.81
CA HIS A 237 16.06 19.47 29.82
C HIS A 237 15.69 20.38 31.00
N GLU A 238 15.01 21.50 30.77
CA GLU A 238 14.58 22.40 31.85
C GLU A 238 13.56 21.74 32.75
N VAL A 239 12.53 21.13 32.17
CA VAL A 239 11.46 20.46 32.92
C VAL A 239 12.00 19.27 33.72
N ASP A 240 12.92 18.49 33.15
CA ASP A 240 13.52 17.32 33.80
C ASP A 240 14.16 17.64 35.16
N LYS A 241 14.79 18.82 35.30
CA LYS A 241 15.41 19.28 36.56
C LYS A 241 14.43 19.37 37.73
N TYR A 242 13.15 19.55 37.45
CA TYR A 242 12.12 19.77 38.46
C TYR A 242 11.31 18.52 38.78
N VAL A 243 11.47 17.42 38.03
CA VAL A 243 10.73 16.17 38.23
C VAL A 243 10.87 15.64 39.66
N GLY A 244 12.07 15.73 40.24
CA GLY A 244 12.32 15.30 41.62
C GLY A 244 11.59 16.09 42.71
N GLN A 245 10.94 17.21 42.37
CA GLN A 245 10.13 17.97 43.30
C GLN A 245 8.71 17.40 43.44
N PHE A 246 8.24 16.59 42.49
CA PHE A 246 6.89 16.04 42.47
C PHE A 246 6.79 14.79 43.33
N LYS A 247 5.71 14.68 44.10
CA LYS A 247 5.40 13.51 44.94
C LYS A 247 4.24 12.72 44.36
N GLU A 248 4.36 11.40 44.37
CA GLU A 248 3.25 10.51 44.02
C GLU A 248 2.16 10.59 45.10
N VAL A 249 0.89 10.53 44.69
CA VAL A 249 -0.25 10.42 45.61
C VAL A 249 -0.23 9.06 46.33
N GLU A 250 -0.47 9.05 47.63
CA GLU A 250 -0.57 7.78 48.38
C GLU A 250 -1.78 6.95 47.92
N LYS A 251 -1.53 5.68 47.59
CA LYS A 251 -2.57 4.69 47.25
C LYS A 251 -3.32 4.28 48.51
N ASP A 252 -4.62 3.94 48.38
CA ASP A 252 -5.38 3.41 49.52
C ASP A 252 -4.75 2.07 49.98
N PRO A 253 -4.37 1.92 51.27
CA PRO A 253 -3.73 0.70 51.79
C PRO A 253 -4.56 -0.58 51.63
N LYS A 254 -5.88 -0.49 51.40
CA LYS A 254 -6.80 -1.62 51.29
C LYS A 254 -7.09 -2.05 49.86
N THR A 255 -7.19 -1.10 48.93
CA THR A 255 -7.52 -1.38 47.52
C THR A 255 -6.32 -1.29 46.59
N ASN A 256 -5.23 -0.66 47.04
CA ASN A 256 -4.05 -0.34 46.23
C ASN A 256 -4.37 0.53 44.99
N ASP A 257 -5.50 1.25 45.04
CA ASP A 257 -5.96 2.18 44.00
C ASP A 257 -5.72 3.64 44.44
N TYR A 258 -5.60 4.54 43.46
CA TYR A 258 -5.56 5.97 43.75
C TYR A 258 -6.95 6.49 44.14
N PRO A 259 -7.03 7.54 44.98
CA PRO A 259 -8.30 8.17 45.30
C PRO A 259 -8.95 8.77 44.04
N ASP A 260 -10.23 8.46 43.78
CA ASP A 260 -10.97 8.99 42.64
C ASP A 260 -11.40 10.44 42.93
N GLU A 261 -10.89 11.38 42.13
CA GLU A 261 -11.20 12.80 42.29
C GLU A 261 -12.64 13.13 41.90
N VAL A 262 -13.27 12.32 41.03
CA VAL A 262 -14.61 12.60 40.50
C VAL A 262 -15.69 12.57 41.58
N ASP A 263 -15.49 11.76 42.63
CA ASP A 263 -16.42 11.59 43.75
C ASP A 263 -16.05 12.45 45.00
N MET A 264 -15.01 13.28 44.90
CA MET A 264 -14.52 14.12 46.01
C MET A 264 -15.11 15.54 46.01
N THR A 265 -15.39 16.09 47.19
CA THR A 265 -15.72 17.53 47.33
C THR A 265 -14.50 18.40 47.05
N PRO A 266 -14.67 19.69 46.68
CA PRO A 266 -13.56 20.62 46.48
C PRO A 266 -12.60 20.68 47.68
N GLU A 267 -13.11 20.62 48.91
CA GLU A 267 -12.27 20.62 50.11
C GLU A 267 -11.46 19.31 50.27
N GLN A 268 -11.99 18.18 49.80
CA GLN A 268 -11.31 16.88 49.82
C GLN A 268 -10.21 16.79 48.76
N ARG A 269 -10.40 17.41 47.59
CA ARG A 269 -9.34 17.52 46.55
C ARG A 269 -8.20 18.42 47.01
N GLU A 270 -8.50 19.51 47.71
CA GLU A 270 -7.50 20.40 48.28
C GLU A 270 -6.73 19.75 49.44
N ALA A 271 -7.34 18.81 50.17
CA ALA A 271 -6.69 18.03 51.22
C ALA A 271 -5.84 16.86 50.71
N LEU A 272 -5.96 16.46 49.44
CA LEU A 272 -5.22 15.34 48.86
C LEU A 272 -3.71 15.60 48.89
N GLU A 273 -2.92 14.68 49.45
CA GLU A 273 -1.45 14.78 49.45
C GLU A 273 -0.86 14.04 48.24
N GLY A 274 -0.09 14.76 47.43
CA GLY A 274 0.55 14.24 46.21
C GLY A 274 0.24 15.07 44.97
N ASP A 275 1.17 15.06 44.03
CA ASP A 275 1.17 15.88 42.82
C ASP A 275 0.75 15.08 41.56
N TYR A 276 0.95 13.76 41.52
CA TYR A 276 0.59 12.93 40.36
C TYR A 276 0.19 11.49 40.74
N LYS A 277 -0.51 10.83 39.81
CA LYS A 277 -0.96 9.43 39.87
C LYS A 277 -0.38 8.63 38.70
N LEU A 278 -0.09 7.36 38.91
CA LEU A 278 0.46 6.45 37.91
C LEU A 278 -0.54 5.36 37.54
N ASP A 279 -0.70 5.06 36.26
CA ASP A 279 -1.33 3.82 35.82
C ASP A 279 -0.24 2.93 35.21
N GLU A 280 0.27 2.01 36.02
CA GLU A 280 1.32 1.07 35.62
C GLU A 280 0.85 0.14 34.49
N LYS A 281 -0.44 -0.22 34.42
CA LYS A 281 -0.97 -1.13 33.39
C LYS A 281 -1.04 -0.46 32.03
N SER A 282 -1.47 0.80 31.98
CA SER A 282 -1.52 1.56 30.72
C SER A 282 -0.28 2.42 30.47
N LYS A 283 0.71 2.37 31.39
CA LYS A 283 1.92 3.21 31.43
C LYS A 283 1.58 4.70 31.26
N ARG A 284 0.60 5.21 32.01
CA ARG A 284 0.14 6.62 31.98
C ARG A 284 0.41 7.36 33.29
N VAL A 285 0.53 8.69 33.18
CA VAL A 285 0.70 9.61 34.32
C VAL A 285 -0.38 10.70 34.21
N SER A 286 -0.99 11.05 35.33
CA SER A 286 -1.94 12.16 35.43
C SER A 286 -1.63 13.03 36.65
N PHE A 287 -1.59 14.35 36.46
CA PHE A 287 -1.40 15.30 37.56
C PHE A 287 -2.69 15.59 38.32
N THR A 288 -2.57 15.82 39.62
CA THR A 288 -3.67 16.32 40.47
C THR A 288 -3.77 17.85 40.33
N ASP A 289 -4.85 18.45 40.84
CA ASP A 289 -5.00 19.91 40.89
C ASP A 289 -3.80 20.59 41.59
N LYS A 290 -3.27 19.99 42.67
CA LYS A 290 -2.04 20.44 43.33
C LYS A 290 -0.81 20.32 42.43
N GLY A 291 -0.67 19.20 41.72
CA GLY A 291 0.42 19.02 40.75
C GLY A 291 0.38 20.06 39.63
N MET A 292 -0.81 20.37 39.10
CA MET A 292 -1.01 21.40 38.08
C MET A 292 -0.66 22.80 38.59
N ASN A 293 -1.08 23.15 39.81
CA ASN A 293 -0.70 24.42 40.44
C ASN A 293 0.81 24.51 40.68
N LYS A 294 1.44 23.40 41.07
CA LYS A 294 2.88 23.33 41.28
C LYS A 294 3.67 23.48 39.98
N ILE A 295 3.21 22.87 38.88
CA ILE A 295 3.76 23.12 37.54
C ILE A 295 3.70 24.61 37.23
N ASN A 296 2.53 25.24 37.41
CA ASN A 296 2.34 26.67 37.15
C ASN A 296 3.31 27.55 37.98
N ASP A 297 3.46 27.25 39.28
CA ASP A 297 4.37 27.96 40.17
C ASP A 297 5.83 27.82 39.77
N ILE A 298 6.25 26.62 39.33
CA ILE A 298 7.61 26.37 38.83
C ILE A 298 7.85 27.20 37.57
N LEU A 299 6.91 27.19 36.63
CA LEU A 299 7.03 27.91 35.37
C LEU A 299 7.14 29.44 35.59
N LEU A 300 6.33 30.01 36.49
CA LEU A 300 6.39 31.43 36.84
C LEU A 300 7.69 31.81 37.55
N LYS A 301 8.10 31.04 38.56
CA LYS A 301 9.32 31.33 39.35
C LYS A 301 10.60 31.29 38.52
N GLN A 302 10.61 30.50 37.45
CA GLN A 302 11.76 30.32 36.58
C GLN A 302 11.67 31.17 35.30
N HIS A 303 10.65 32.04 35.20
CA HIS A 303 10.39 32.89 34.03
C HIS A 303 10.27 32.09 32.72
N LEU A 304 9.72 30.87 32.78
CA LEU A 304 9.47 30.01 31.61
C LEU A 304 8.14 30.38 30.91
N ILE A 305 7.23 31.04 31.63
CA ILE A 305 5.98 31.62 31.10
C ILE A 305 5.88 33.10 31.47
N ALA A 306 5.13 33.89 30.69
CA ALA A 306 5.01 35.33 30.88
C ALA A 306 4.28 35.67 32.19
N GLU A 307 4.72 36.73 32.88
CA GLU A 307 4.07 37.22 34.10
C GLU A 307 2.61 37.63 33.80
N GLY A 308 1.66 37.05 34.54
CA GLY A 308 0.23 37.25 34.34
C GLY A 308 -0.45 36.19 33.47
N THR A 309 0.29 35.22 32.93
CA THR A 309 -0.25 34.02 32.25
C THR A 309 -0.24 32.82 33.18
N THR A 310 -1.01 31.79 32.83
CA THR A 310 -1.11 30.52 33.55
C THR A 310 -0.77 29.35 32.64
N VAL A 311 -0.51 28.19 33.23
CA VAL A 311 -0.31 26.93 32.50
C VAL A 311 -1.55 26.48 31.70
N PHE A 312 -2.74 27.02 32.03
CA PHE A 312 -4.00 26.72 31.36
C PHE A 312 -4.24 27.54 30.09
N ASP A 313 -3.42 28.57 29.85
CA ASP A 313 -3.49 29.36 28.63
C ASP A 313 -2.99 28.54 27.44
N SER A 314 -3.60 28.71 26.27
CA SER A 314 -3.34 27.91 25.07
C SER A 314 -1.87 27.94 24.63
N GLU A 315 -1.16 29.01 24.95
CA GLU A 315 0.25 29.21 24.61
C GLU A 315 1.21 28.41 25.53
N ASN A 316 0.77 28.08 26.75
CA ASN A 316 1.60 27.43 27.78
C ASN A 316 1.25 25.95 28.01
N PHE A 317 0.13 25.48 27.44
CA PHE A 317 -0.40 24.13 27.65
C PHE A 317 0.61 23.01 27.33
N GLU A 318 1.54 23.26 26.41
CA GLU A 318 2.57 22.28 26.02
C GLU A 318 3.54 21.94 27.17
N TYR A 319 3.74 22.82 28.15
CA TYR A 319 4.54 22.50 29.33
C TYR A 319 3.93 21.37 30.16
N VAL A 320 2.61 21.26 30.22
CA VAL A 320 1.93 20.14 30.90
C VAL A 320 2.33 18.82 30.25
N HIS A 321 2.40 18.79 28.92
CA HIS A 321 2.84 17.62 28.17
C HIS A 321 4.31 17.29 28.48
N TYR A 322 5.22 18.27 28.50
CA TYR A 322 6.62 18.01 28.86
C TYR A 322 6.78 17.47 30.29
N PHE A 323 6.09 18.04 31.29
CA PHE A 323 6.11 17.53 32.66
C PHE A 323 5.54 16.11 32.74
N THR A 324 4.48 15.82 31.97
CA THR A 324 3.87 14.49 31.92
C THR A 324 4.85 13.45 31.38
N GLN A 325 5.52 13.74 30.26
CA GLN A 325 6.50 12.80 29.69
C GLN A 325 7.75 12.67 30.57
N ALA A 326 8.19 13.74 31.23
CA ALA A 326 9.34 13.70 32.14
C ALA A 326 9.07 12.84 33.38
N VAL A 327 7.94 13.05 34.07
CA VAL A 327 7.54 12.19 35.20
C VAL A 327 7.41 10.74 34.73
N ARG A 328 6.75 10.51 33.59
CA ARG A 328 6.58 9.17 32.99
C ARG A 328 7.92 8.48 32.71
N ALA A 329 8.90 9.19 32.15
CA ALA A 329 10.22 8.66 31.87
C ALA A 329 11.00 8.29 33.15
N HIS A 330 10.82 9.05 34.24
CA HIS A 330 11.49 8.76 35.53
C HIS A 330 10.82 7.63 36.31
N THR A 331 9.49 7.52 36.27
CA THR A 331 8.73 6.60 37.13
C THR A 331 8.41 5.27 36.47
N LEU A 332 8.09 5.25 35.17
CA LEU A 332 7.54 4.05 34.49
C LEU A 332 8.51 3.39 33.49
N TYR A 333 9.67 3.99 33.23
CA TYR A 333 10.66 3.48 32.29
C TYR A 333 12.03 3.42 32.97
N HIS A 334 12.65 2.25 32.98
CA HIS A 334 13.91 1.99 33.66
C HIS A 334 15.01 1.54 32.70
N ASN A 335 16.21 2.04 32.93
CA ASN A 335 17.42 1.60 32.23
C ASN A 335 17.70 0.12 32.58
N ASP A 336 18.22 -0.64 31.62
CA ASP A 336 18.44 -2.09 31.64
C ASP A 336 17.16 -2.97 31.71
N VAL A 337 15.97 -2.36 31.65
CA VAL A 337 14.68 -3.09 31.62
C VAL A 337 13.87 -2.70 30.39
N ASP A 338 13.49 -1.42 30.27
CA ASP A 338 12.68 -0.92 29.16
C ASP A 338 13.55 -0.40 28.01
N TYR A 339 14.73 0.12 28.34
CA TYR A 339 15.71 0.63 27.38
C TYR A 339 17.14 0.45 27.91
N VAL A 340 18.13 0.56 27.02
CA VAL A 340 19.55 0.64 27.36
C VAL A 340 20.17 1.86 26.70
N VAL A 341 21.17 2.45 27.36
CA VAL A 341 21.96 3.56 26.79
C VAL A 341 23.25 3.01 26.22
N GLN A 342 23.41 3.06 24.89
CA GLN A 342 24.59 2.57 24.20
C GLN A 342 25.02 3.56 23.11
N GLU A 343 26.33 3.81 23.00
CA GLU A 343 26.91 4.78 22.06
C GLU A 343 26.31 6.21 22.15
N GLY A 344 25.84 6.58 23.35
CA GLY A 344 25.21 7.88 23.59
C GLY A 344 23.78 8.01 23.03
N GLN A 345 23.11 6.88 22.75
CA GLN A 345 21.72 6.83 22.30
C GLN A 345 20.90 5.88 23.16
N VAL A 346 19.59 6.19 23.30
CA VAL A 346 18.61 5.32 23.95
C VAL A 346 18.17 4.25 22.95
N GLN A 347 18.35 2.98 23.28
CA GLN A 347 17.88 1.84 22.48
C GLN A 347 16.83 1.06 23.28
N ILE A 348 15.68 0.80 22.66
CA ILE A 348 14.54 0.16 23.33
C ILE A 348 14.82 -1.33 23.51
N VAL A 349 14.49 -1.87 24.67
CA VAL A 349 14.55 -3.31 24.94
C VAL A 349 13.13 -3.89 24.85
N ASP A 350 13.01 -5.02 24.17
CA ASP A 350 11.77 -5.80 24.15
C ASP A 350 11.56 -6.48 25.52
N GLU A 351 10.46 -6.14 26.19
CA GLU A 351 10.10 -6.65 27.53
C GLU A 351 9.99 -8.18 27.61
N PHE A 352 9.67 -8.87 26.50
CA PHE A 352 9.49 -10.32 26.47
C PHE A 352 10.76 -11.06 26.11
N THR A 353 11.59 -10.50 25.23
CA THR A 353 12.76 -11.19 24.68
C THR A 353 14.10 -10.67 25.20
N GLY A 354 14.11 -9.51 25.87
CA GLY A 354 15.33 -8.84 26.32
C GLY A 354 16.23 -8.37 25.18
N ARG A 355 15.73 -8.37 23.94
CA ARG A 355 16.50 -7.95 22.76
C ARG A 355 16.42 -6.46 22.54
N ILE A 356 17.52 -5.89 22.08
CA ILE A 356 17.62 -4.50 21.67
C ILE A 356 16.91 -4.33 20.31
N LEU A 357 15.99 -3.36 20.24
CA LEU A 357 15.22 -3.00 19.05
C LEU A 357 15.85 -1.78 18.36
N GLU A 358 16.83 -2.02 17.50
CA GLU A 358 17.53 -0.96 16.76
C GLU A 358 16.57 -0.15 15.85
N GLY A 359 16.79 1.16 15.77
CA GLY A 359 16.02 2.09 14.93
C GLY A 359 14.61 2.43 15.42
N ARG A 360 14.17 1.88 16.57
CA ARG A 360 12.87 2.21 17.17
C ARG A 360 13.00 3.33 18.19
N ARG A 361 11.96 4.18 18.25
CA ARG A 361 11.83 5.29 19.20
C ARG A 361 10.47 5.28 19.86
N TYR A 362 10.40 5.77 21.10
CA TYR A 362 9.13 6.01 21.76
C TYR A 362 8.45 7.26 21.15
N GLY A 363 7.14 7.19 20.93
CA GLY A 363 6.37 8.31 20.39
C GLY A 363 6.07 9.39 21.44
N ASP A 364 5.38 10.46 21.00
CA ASP A 364 4.74 11.45 21.88
C ASP A 364 5.70 12.18 22.85
N GLY A 365 6.95 12.41 22.45
CA GLY A 365 7.94 13.11 23.28
C GLY A 365 8.60 12.26 24.38
N LEU A 366 8.17 11.01 24.57
CA LEU A 366 8.72 10.13 25.61
C LEU A 366 10.19 9.77 25.37
N HIS A 367 10.59 9.54 24.11
CA HIS A 367 11.98 9.21 23.81
C HIS A 367 12.91 10.39 24.16
N GLN A 368 12.48 11.61 23.86
CA GLN A 368 13.19 12.84 24.22
C GLN A 368 13.25 13.04 25.74
N ALA A 369 12.19 12.71 26.47
CA ALA A 369 12.18 12.76 27.93
C ALA A 369 13.15 11.74 28.55
N ILE A 370 13.27 10.54 27.98
CA ILE A 370 14.27 9.54 28.41
C ILE A 370 15.69 10.01 28.06
N GLU A 371 15.91 10.56 26.86
CA GLU A 371 17.18 11.18 26.48
C GLU A 371 17.56 12.32 27.47
N ALA A 372 16.60 13.14 27.90
CA ALA A 372 16.81 14.20 28.90
C ALA A 372 17.19 13.64 30.28
N LYS A 373 16.44 12.65 30.76
CA LYS A 373 16.66 11.92 32.02
C LYS A 373 18.06 11.31 32.10
N GLU A 374 18.52 10.70 31.01
CA GLU A 374 19.84 10.06 30.92
C GLU A 374 20.97 11.05 30.57
N HIS A 375 20.67 12.35 30.55
CA HIS A 375 21.61 13.43 30.23
C HIS A 375 22.28 13.29 28.84
N LEU A 376 21.55 12.71 27.88
CA LEU A 376 21.98 12.54 26.50
C LEU A 376 21.59 13.75 25.66
N LYS A 377 22.21 13.86 24.48
CA LYS A 377 21.82 14.86 23.48
C LYS A 377 20.44 14.48 22.93
N ILE A 378 19.43 15.26 23.30
CA ILE A 378 18.06 15.06 22.82
C ILE A 378 18.02 15.22 21.30
N ALA A 379 17.51 14.19 20.62
CA ALA A 379 17.27 14.28 19.20
C ALA A 379 16.04 15.16 18.95
N GLN A 380 16.16 16.11 18.02
CA GLN A 380 15.08 17.02 17.66
C GLN A 380 13.81 16.24 17.32
N LYS A 381 12.67 16.73 17.83
CA LYS A 381 11.36 16.17 17.54
C LYS A 381 11.13 16.25 16.03
N SER A 382 10.69 15.15 15.46
CA SER A 382 10.20 15.15 14.10
C SER A 382 8.81 15.77 14.09
N ARG A 383 8.65 16.88 13.36
CA ARG A 383 7.32 17.47 13.08
C ARG A 383 6.90 17.12 11.68
N THR A 384 5.62 16.77 11.51
CA THR A 384 5.03 16.60 10.19
C THR A 384 5.02 17.93 9.44
N LEU A 385 5.80 18.02 8.36
CA LEU A 385 5.82 19.19 7.46
C LEU A 385 4.71 19.10 6.42
N ALA A 386 4.53 17.91 5.86
CA ALA A 386 3.52 17.64 4.86
C ALA A 386 3.03 16.20 5.04
N THR A 387 1.75 15.98 4.79
CA THR A 387 1.13 14.64 4.85
C THR A 387 0.09 14.52 3.75
N ILE A 388 -0.25 13.34 3.26
CA ILE A 388 -1.47 13.12 2.46
C ILE A 388 -1.83 11.64 2.52
N THR A 389 -3.12 11.31 2.56
CA THR A 389 -3.55 9.92 2.35
C THR A 389 -3.52 9.54 0.87
N TYR A 390 -3.35 8.24 0.56
CA TYR A 390 -3.45 7.79 -0.84
C TYR A 390 -4.82 8.11 -1.44
N GLN A 391 -5.87 7.98 -0.63
CA GLN A 391 -7.24 8.34 -0.97
C GLN A 391 -7.33 9.76 -1.55
N ASN A 392 -6.91 10.75 -0.76
CA ASN A 392 -6.97 12.13 -1.19
C ASN A 392 -5.98 12.47 -2.29
N PHE A 393 -4.82 11.78 -2.35
CA PHE A 393 -3.88 11.92 -3.45
C PHE A 393 -4.50 11.50 -4.79
N PHE A 394 -5.07 10.30 -4.87
CA PHE A 394 -5.63 9.78 -6.11
C PHE A 394 -6.94 10.47 -6.54
N ARG A 395 -7.71 11.03 -5.59
CA ARG A 395 -8.87 11.88 -5.87
C ARG A 395 -8.52 13.20 -6.60
N MET A 396 -7.24 13.57 -6.68
CA MET A 396 -6.82 14.78 -7.42
C MET A 396 -6.79 14.58 -8.94
N TYR A 397 -6.83 13.34 -9.44
CA TYR A 397 -6.81 13.10 -10.88
C TYR A 397 -8.18 13.36 -11.51
N ASP A 398 -8.20 14.04 -12.67
CA ASP A 398 -9.42 14.25 -13.45
C ASP A 398 -10.07 12.92 -13.83
N LYS A 399 -9.25 11.90 -14.10
CA LYS A 399 -9.69 10.53 -14.32
C LYS A 399 -8.80 9.53 -13.58
N LEU A 400 -9.40 8.68 -12.76
CA LEU A 400 -8.75 7.59 -12.05
C LEU A 400 -9.30 6.25 -12.55
N SER A 401 -8.42 5.30 -12.78
CA SER A 401 -8.78 3.93 -13.15
C SER A 401 -7.78 2.96 -12.55
N GLY A 402 -8.11 1.67 -12.56
CA GLY A 402 -7.16 0.66 -12.11
C GLY A 402 -7.47 -0.73 -12.58
N MET A 403 -6.51 -1.62 -12.40
CA MET A 403 -6.61 -3.01 -12.81
C MET A 403 -6.14 -3.93 -11.70
N THR A 404 -6.82 -5.07 -11.55
CA THR A 404 -6.40 -6.13 -10.61
C THR A 404 -7.05 -7.45 -10.97
N GLY A 405 -6.62 -8.55 -10.35
CA GLY A 405 -7.24 -9.86 -10.51
C GLY A 405 -8.40 -10.13 -9.56
N THR A 406 -8.61 -9.25 -8.57
CA THR A 406 -9.47 -9.52 -7.42
C THR A 406 -10.08 -8.24 -6.83
N ALA A 407 -10.83 -7.46 -7.60
CA ALA A 407 -11.48 -6.23 -7.13
C ALA A 407 -12.95 -6.41 -6.72
N GLU A 408 -13.64 -7.44 -7.22
CA GLU A 408 -15.08 -7.63 -7.02
C GLU A 408 -15.47 -7.73 -5.55
N THR A 409 -14.59 -8.29 -4.70
CA THR A 409 -14.83 -8.38 -3.25
C THR A 409 -14.88 -7.01 -2.59
N GLU A 410 -14.10 -6.05 -3.07
CA GLU A 410 -13.97 -4.69 -2.52
C GLU A 410 -14.77 -3.65 -3.31
N ALA A 411 -15.64 -4.08 -4.24
CA ALA A 411 -16.37 -3.17 -5.12
C ALA A 411 -17.20 -2.12 -4.36
N VAL A 412 -17.73 -2.49 -3.19
CA VAL A 412 -18.46 -1.57 -2.31
C VAL A 412 -17.55 -0.50 -1.72
N GLU A 413 -16.34 -0.87 -1.31
CA GLU A 413 -15.34 0.07 -0.79
C GLU A 413 -14.87 1.01 -1.89
N PHE A 414 -14.55 0.48 -3.08
CA PHE A 414 -14.14 1.28 -4.23
C PHE A 414 -15.20 2.30 -4.65
N SER A 415 -16.46 1.89 -4.71
CA SER A 415 -17.56 2.78 -5.06
C SER A 415 -17.79 3.86 -3.99
N LYS A 416 -17.73 3.51 -2.69
CA LYS A 416 -18.00 4.46 -1.61
C LYS A 416 -16.86 5.45 -1.34
N ILE A 417 -15.61 4.98 -1.44
CA ILE A 417 -14.43 5.80 -1.09
C ILE A 417 -13.89 6.52 -2.32
N TYR A 418 -13.82 5.85 -3.47
CA TYR A 418 -13.12 6.36 -4.65
C TYR A 418 -14.08 6.70 -5.80
N GLU A 419 -15.38 6.44 -5.66
CA GLU A 419 -16.36 6.58 -6.74
C GLU A 419 -16.00 5.72 -7.97
N LEU A 420 -15.30 4.61 -7.73
CA LEU A 420 -14.85 3.70 -8.78
C LEU A 420 -15.73 2.45 -8.84
N ASP A 421 -16.38 2.24 -9.99
CA ASP A 421 -17.09 1.00 -10.28
C ASP A 421 -16.11 -0.11 -10.69
N VAL A 422 -16.39 -1.35 -10.30
CA VAL A 422 -15.63 -2.54 -10.71
C VAL A 422 -16.37 -3.28 -11.83
N VAL A 423 -15.65 -3.61 -12.90
CA VAL A 423 -16.14 -4.46 -14.00
C VAL A 423 -15.25 -5.68 -14.13
N ALA A 424 -15.83 -6.86 -13.90
CA ALA A 424 -15.14 -8.14 -14.05
C ALA A 424 -15.23 -8.62 -15.50
N ILE A 425 -14.06 -8.66 -16.15
CA ILE A 425 -13.91 -9.07 -17.55
C ILE A 425 -13.79 -10.60 -17.62
N PRO A 426 -14.52 -11.27 -18.53
CA PRO A 426 -14.39 -12.70 -18.73
C PRO A 426 -12.96 -13.09 -19.16
N THR A 427 -12.49 -14.24 -18.72
CA THR A 427 -11.18 -14.77 -19.11
C THR A 427 -11.16 -15.15 -20.58
N HIS A 428 -10.00 -15.07 -21.24
CA HIS A 428 -9.86 -15.49 -22.64
C HIS A 428 -10.18 -16.98 -22.82
N ARG A 429 -9.79 -17.78 -21.83
CA ARG A 429 -10.05 -19.23 -21.77
C ARG A 429 -10.69 -19.59 -20.43
N PRO A 430 -11.58 -20.61 -20.37
CA PRO A 430 -12.15 -21.07 -19.11
C PRO A 430 -11.07 -21.53 -18.13
N VAL A 431 -11.21 -21.19 -16.86
CA VAL A 431 -10.27 -21.60 -15.80
C VAL A 431 -10.42 -23.11 -15.56
N ALA A 432 -9.33 -23.86 -15.75
CA ALA A 432 -9.29 -25.31 -15.56
C ALA A 432 -8.68 -25.74 -14.21
N ARG A 433 -8.33 -24.77 -13.35
CA ARG A 433 -7.76 -25.00 -12.02
C ARG A 433 -8.74 -25.73 -11.11
N LYS A 434 -8.25 -26.73 -10.38
CA LYS A 434 -8.99 -27.41 -9.32
C LYS A 434 -8.63 -26.80 -7.97
N ASP A 435 -9.57 -26.07 -7.39
CA ASP A 435 -9.43 -25.54 -6.02
C ASP A 435 -9.98 -26.58 -5.04
N GLU A 436 -9.08 -27.17 -4.25
CA GLU A 436 -9.40 -28.17 -3.24
C GLU A 436 -9.85 -27.51 -1.94
N ASP A 437 -10.65 -28.24 -1.14
CA ASP A 437 -11.05 -27.79 0.19
C ASP A 437 -9.83 -27.65 1.12
N ASP A 438 -9.95 -26.74 2.08
CA ASP A 438 -8.92 -26.51 3.09
C ASP A 438 -8.77 -27.74 4.01
N GLU A 439 -7.52 -28.11 4.33
CA GLU A 439 -7.21 -29.10 5.37
C GLU A 439 -6.86 -28.42 6.69
N VAL A 440 -7.65 -28.69 7.72
CA VAL A 440 -7.51 -28.05 9.03
C VAL A 440 -6.89 -29.01 10.04
N TYR A 441 -5.88 -28.54 10.77
CA TYR A 441 -5.14 -29.28 11.79
C TYR A 441 -5.30 -28.64 13.18
N LEU A 442 -5.18 -29.46 14.23
CA LEU A 442 -5.27 -28.98 15.60
C LEU A 442 -4.06 -28.13 16.01
N ASN A 443 -2.87 -28.55 15.57
CA ASN A 443 -1.59 -27.96 15.96
C ASN A 443 -0.76 -27.60 14.73
N GLU A 444 0.11 -26.61 14.88
CA GLU A 444 0.94 -26.13 13.77
C GLU A 444 1.97 -27.17 13.30
N ALA A 445 2.50 -27.97 14.22
CA ALA A 445 3.47 -29.02 13.90
C ALA A 445 2.92 -30.07 12.92
N ASP A 446 1.67 -30.51 13.12
CA ASP A 446 1.01 -31.48 12.25
C ASP A 446 0.76 -30.90 10.85
N LYS A 447 0.35 -29.63 10.79
CA LYS A 447 0.19 -28.86 9.55
C LYS A 447 1.49 -28.86 8.73
N TRP A 448 2.62 -28.55 9.36
CA TRP A 448 3.91 -28.49 8.67
C TRP A 448 4.37 -29.85 8.13
N VAL A 449 4.14 -30.92 8.90
CA VAL A 449 4.43 -32.30 8.45
C VAL A 449 3.56 -32.67 7.24
N ALA A 450 2.28 -32.30 7.25
CA ALA A 450 1.36 -32.55 6.14
C ALA A 450 1.78 -31.78 4.88
N ILE A 451 2.11 -30.49 4.99
CA ILE A 451 2.60 -29.69 3.87
C ILE A 451 3.87 -30.32 3.28
N ALA A 452 4.84 -30.68 4.12
CA ALA A 452 6.10 -31.28 3.65
C ALA A 452 5.87 -32.61 2.93
N LYS A 453 4.94 -33.44 3.42
CA LYS A 453 4.55 -34.69 2.75
C LYS A 453 3.93 -34.42 1.38
N GLU A 454 2.98 -33.49 1.30
CA GLU A 454 2.31 -33.13 0.05
C GLU A 454 3.29 -32.58 -1.00
N VAL A 455 4.20 -31.69 -0.57
CA VAL A 455 5.25 -31.14 -1.44
C VAL A 455 6.18 -32.25 -1.93
N LYS A 456 6.56 -33.20 -1.07
CA LYS A 456 7.41 -34.34 -1.45
C LYS A 456 6.75 -35.21 -2.52
N GLU A 457 5.46 -35.50 -2.37
CA GLU A 457 4.71 -36.31 -3.33
C GLU A 457 4.54 -35.60 -4.68
N ALA A 458 4.27 -34.29 -4.68
CA ALA A 458 4.19 -33.48 -5.90
C ALA A 458 5.56 -33.36 -6.59
N HIS A 459 6.61 -33.07 -5.83
CA HIS A 459 7.98 -32.96 -6.34
C HIS A 459 8.49 -34.29 -6.91
N ALA A 460 8.20 -35.42 -6.27
CA ALA A 460 8.57 -36.75 -6.78
C ALA A 460 7.90 -37.09 -8.14
N LYS A 461 6.71 -36.55 -8.40
CA LYS A 461 6.04 -36.64 -9.71
C LYS A 461 6.61 -35.66 -10.74
N GLY A 462 7.44 -34.70 -10.32
CA GLY A 462 7.96 -33.62 -11.15
C GLY A 462 7.01 -32.42 -11.29
N GLN A 463 5.90 -32.37 -10.52
CA GLN A 463 4.96 -31.25 -10.57
C GLN A 463 5.58 -30.01 -9.89
N PRO A 464 5.55 -28.82 -10.52
CA PRO A 464 6.01 -27.59 -9.87
C PRO A 464 5.08 -27.17 -8.73
N VAL A 465 5.66 -26.70 -7.64
CA VAL A 465 4.94 -26.31 -6.42
C VAL A 465 5.31 -24.90 -5.98
N LEU A 466 4.30 -24.06 -5.75
CA LEU A 466 4.44 -22.74 -5.12
C LEU A 466 3.76 -22.77 -3.76
N ILE A 467 4.50 -22.47 -2.70
CA ILE A 467 3.99 -22.45 -1.32
C ILE A 467 3.96 -21.00 -0.83
N GLY A 468 2.78 -20.50 -0.49
CA GLY A 468 2.60 -19.17 0.10
C GLY A 468 2.55 -19.25 1.62
N THR A 469 3.38 -18.47 2.30
CA THR A 469 3.35 -18.29 3.76
C THR A 469 2.98 -16.85 4.11
N VAL A 470 2.69 -16.55 5.38
CA VAL A 470 2.30 -15.19 5.81
C VAL A 470 3.46 -14.36 6.38
N SER A 471 4.56 -14.99 6.79
CA SER A 471 5.71 -14.31 7.41
C SER A 471 7.05 -14.93 6.99
N VAL A 472 8.12 -14.13 7.05
CA VAL A 472 9.48 -14.57 6.73
C VAL A 472 9.91 -15.72 7.67
N GLU A 473 9.58 -15.61 8.96
CA GLU A 473 9.87 -16.65 9.94
C GLU A 473 9.27 -18.01 9.55
N LYS A 474 8.01 -18.02 9.11
CA LYS A 474 7.32 -19.24 8.66
C LYS A 474 7.92 -19.78 7.37
N SER A 475 8.35 -18.91 6.45
CA SER A 475 9.09 -19.32 5.24
C SER A 475 10.42 -20.01 5.58
N GLU A 476 11.20 -19.44 6.50
CA GLU A 476 12.48 -20.02 6.95
C GLU A 476 12.24 -21.34 7.71
N HIS A 477 11.20 -21.41 8.53
CA HIS A 477 10.82 -22.64 9.23
C HIS A 477 10.47 -23.76 8.24
N LEU A 478 9.62 -23.47 7.26
CA LEU A 478 9.26 -24.43 6.21
C LEU A 478 10.48 -24.81 5.37
N SER A 479 11.35 -23.86 5.03
CA SER A 479 12.60 -24.12 4.30
C SER A 479 13.49 -25.13 5.03
N ALA A 480 13.64 -24.99 6.35
CA ALA A 480 14.38 -25.96 7.17
C ALA A 480 13.76 -27.36 7.11
N ILE A 481 12.42 -27.46 7.14
CA ILE A 481 11.70 -28.74 7.03
C ILE A 481 11.89 -29.37 5.65
N LEU A 482 11.77 -28.59 4.57
CA LEU A 482 11.98 -29.06 3.20
C LEU A 482 13.41 -29.53 2.98
N THR A 483 14.40 -28.80 3.52
CA THR A 483 15.82 -29.17 3.49
C THR A 483 16.05 -30.52 4.17
N ARG A 484 15.50 -30.74 5.37
CA ARG A 484 15.59 -32.02 6.10
C ARG A 484 14.96 -33.18 5.33
N ASN A 485 13.96 -32.90 4.48
CA ASN A 485 13.31 -33.88 3.62
C ASN A 485 14.02 -34.08 2.26
N GLY A 486 15.13 -33.39 2.02
CA GLY A 486 15.92 -33.50 0.79
C GLY A 486 15.26 -32.88 -0.44
N ILE A 487 14.40 -31.88 -0.26
CA ILE A 487 13.66 -31.22 -1.35
C ILE A 487 14.38 -29.92 -1.72
N PRO A 488 14.97 -29.81 -2.93
CA PRO A 488 15.54 -28.55 -3.41
C PRO A 488 14.44 -27.51 -3.59
N HIS A 489 14.63 -26.32 -3.05
CA HIS A 489 13.63 -25.24 -3.11
C HIS A 489 14.30 -23.86 -3.05
N GLU A 490 13.56 -22.86 -3.51
CA GLU A 490 13.95 -21.45 -3.45
C GLU A 490 13.00 -20.69 -2.52
N VAL A 491 13.51 -19.71 -1.76
CA VAL A 491 12.73 -18.89 -0.80
C VAL A 491 12.74 -17.43 -1.22
N LEU A 492 11.58 -16.79 -1.19
CA LEU A 492 11.36 -15.40 -1.57
C LEU A 492 10.85 -14.61 -0.36
N ASN A 493 11.61 -13.59 0.05
CA ASN A 493 11.38 -12.86 1.29
C ASN A 493 11.03 -11.37 1.06
N ALA A 494 10.66 -10.98 -0.16
CA ALA A 494 10.34 -9.61 -0.58
C ALA A 494 11.47 -8.60 -0.34
N LYS A 495 12.74 -9.03 -0.41
CA LYS A 495 13.92 -8.17 -0.18
C LYS A 495 14.61 -7.73 -1.47
N ASN A 496 14.66 -8.59 -2.48
CA ASN A 496 15.33 -8.29 -3.75
C ASN A 496 14.40 -8.65 -4.90
N HIS A 497 13.64 -7.67 -5.37
CA HIS A 497 12.60 -7.86 -6.37
C HIS A 497 13.12 -8.43 -7.71
N GLU A 498 14.31 -8.03 -8.16
CA GLU A 498 14.89 -8.52 -9.41
C GLU A 498 15.25 -10.00 -9.32
N ARG A 499 15.98 -10.41 -8.27
CA ARG A 499 16.33 -11.82 -8.04
C ARG A 499 15.07 -12.67 -7.85
N GLU A 500 14.10 -12.16 -7.11
CA GLU A 500 12.84 -12.86 -6.86
C GLU A 500 12.03 -13.04 -8.14
N ALA A 501 11.98 -12.03 -9.01
CA ALA A 501 11.34 -12.14 -10.31
C ALA A 501 11.98 -13.24 -11.15
N HIS A 502 13.33 -13.32 -11.18
CA HIS A 502 14.02 -14.39 -11.90
C HIS A 502 13.72 -15.80 -11.35
N ILE A 503 13.60 -15.95 -10.02
CA ILE A 503 13.19 -17.23 -9.43
C ILE A 503 11.76 -17.59 -9.84
N ILE A 504 10.83 -16.63 -9.72
CA ILE A 504 9.40 -16.81 -10.03
C ILE A 504 9.16 -17.16 -11.50
N GLU A 505 9.88 -16.51 -12.41
CA GLU A 505 9.85 -16.82 -13.85
C GLU A 505 10.15 -18.29 -14.15
N ASN A 506 10.97 -18.93 -13.32
CA ASN A 506 11.38 -20.32 -13.47
C ASN A 506 10.61 -21.28 -12.52
N ALA A 507 9.74 -20.77 -11.65
CA ALA A 507 8.99 -21.57 -10.68
C ALA A 507 8.00 -22.57 -11.31
N GLY A 508 7.64 -22.37 -12.58
CA GLY A 508 6.80 -23.30 -13.34
C GLY A 508 7.56 -24.44 -14.03
N ALA A 509 8.88 -24.53 -13.85
CA ALA A 509 9.69 -25.61 -14.43
C ALA A 509 9.45 -26.94 -13.70
N LYS A 510 9.65 -28.06 -14.40
CA LYS A 510 9.46 -29.41 -13.84
C LYS A 510 10.29 -29.61 -12.56
N GLY A 511 9.62 -30.05 -11.51
CA GLY A 511 10.21 -30.29 -10.19
C GLY A 511 10.59 -29.03 -9.40
N ALA A 512 10.32 -27.82 -9.88
CA ALA A 512 10.63 -26.60 -9.15
C ALA A 512 9.74 -26.48 -7.89
N VAL A 513 10.35 -26.15 -6.75
CA VAL A 513 9.65 -25.84 -5.50
C VAL A 513 10.04 -24.43 -5.07
N THR A 514 9.05 -23.59 -4.84
CA THR A 514 9.27 -22.18 -4.48
C THR A 514 8.41 -21.82 -3.27
N VAL A 515 9.04 -21.25 -2.24
CA VAL A 515 8.39 -20.72 -1.04
C VAL A 515 8.34 -19.21 -1.17
N ALA A 516 7.14 -18.63 -1.16
CA ALA A 516 6.91 -17.21 -1.28
C ALA A 516 6.32 -16.65 0.02
N THR A 517 7.04 -15.72 0.63
CA THR A 517 6.52 -14.98 1.79
C THR A 517 5.48 -13.97 1.33
N ASN A 518 4.28 -14.06 1.88
CA ASN A 518 3.11 -13.23 1.58
C ASN A 518 2.84 -13.21 0.06
N MET A 519 3.10 -12.09 -0.61
CA MET A 519 2.97 -11.95 -2.06
C MET A 519 4.30 -11.68 -2.77
N ALA A 520 5.41 -12.19 -2.25
CA ALA A 520 6.70 -12.13 -2.93
C ALA A 520 6.59 -12.72 -4.36
N GLY A 521 7.28 -12.09 -5.33
CA GLY A 521 7.10 -12.45 -6.74
C GLY A 521 5.85 -11.87 -7.42
N ARG A 522 5.27 -10.79 -6.86
CA ARG A 522 4.17 -10.08 -7.51
C ARG A 522 4.59 -9.37 -8.80
N GLY A 523 3.65 -9.33 -9.74
CA GLY A 523 3.87 -8.72 -11.06
C GLY A 523 4.65 -9.59 -12.04
N THR A 524 5.16 -10.75 -11.61
CA THR A 524 5.85 -11.72 -12.48
C THR A 524 5.00 -12.95 -12.72
N ASP A 525 4.90 -13.34 -13.98
CA ASP A 525 4.07 -14.44 -14.42
C ASP A 525 4.80 -15.80 -14.33
N ILE A 526 4.17 -16.79 -13.71
CA ILE A 526 4.68 -18.17 -13.66
C ILE A 526 4.19 -18.91 -14.89
N LYS A 527 5.09 -19.11 -15.87
CA LYS A 527 4.82 -19.90 -17.08
C LYS A 527 5.17 -21.36 -16.81
N LEU A 528 4.26 -22.28 -17.14
CA LEU A 528 4.54 -23.73 -17.07
C LEU A 528 5.70 -24.07 -18.00
N GLY A 529 6.64 -24.90 -17.56
CA GLY A 529 7.89 -25.19 -18.28
C GLY A 529 9.03 -24.19 -17.98
N GLY A 530 8.78 -23.12 -17.21
CA GLY A 530 9.75 -22.06 -16.90
C GLY A 530 9.84 -20.97 -17.97
N SER A 531 10.73 -20.00 -17.78
CA SER A 531 10.85 -18.84 -18.67
C SER A 531 11.70 -19.14 -19.90
N LEU A 532 11.10 -19.05 -21.10
CA LEU A 532 11.82 -19.12 -22.37
C LEU A 532 12.89 -18.03 -22.47
N GLU A 533 12.60 -16.84 -21.93
CA GLU A 533 13.51 -15.71 -21.96
C GLU A 533 14.74 -15.94 -21.09
N SER A 534 14.55 -16.50 -19.89
CA SER A 534 15.65 -16.96 -19.03
C SER A 534 16.54 -18.00 -19.73
N ARG A 535 15.95 -18.96 -20.45
CA ARG A 535 16.70 -19.96 -21.23
C ARG A 535 17.49 -19.32 -22.37
N ALA A 536 16.87 -18.41 -23.11
CA ALA A 536 17.51 -17.68 -24.19
C ALA A 536 18.69 -16.82 -23.69
N LYS A 537 18.52 -16.08 -22.59
CA LYS A 537 19.59 -15.29 -21.95
C LYS A 537 20.75 -16.16 -21.49
N LYS A 538 20.48 -17.31 -20.86
CA LYS A 538 21.52 -18.27 -20.46
C LYS A 538 22.32 -18.81 -21.65
N ARG A 539 21.68 -18.97 -22.81
CA ARG A 539 22.34 -19.48 -24.03
C ARG A 539 23.11 -18.39 -24.78
N ALA A 540 22.56 -17.19 -24.88
CA ALA A 540 23.15 -16.09 -25.65
C ALA A 540 24.22 -15.29 -24.85
N GLY A 541 24.16 -15.33 -23.52
CA GLY A 541 24.94 -14.48 -22.62
C GLY A 541 24.11 -13.27 -22.14
N THR A 542 24.46 -12.72 -20.96
CA THR A 542 23.72 -11.62 -20.31
C THR A 542 23.70 -10.32 -21.11
N ASP A 543 24.74 -10.06 -21.92
CA ASP A 543 24.90 -8.83 -22.72
C ASP A 543 24.71 -9.06 -24.22
N ALA A 544 23.95 -10.09 -24.60
CA ALA A 544 23.69 -10.40 -26.00
C ALA A 544 22.82 -9.33 -26.69
N SER A 545 23.11 -9.04 -27.96
CA SER A 545 22.23 -8.20 -28.80
C SER A 545 20.83 -8.82 -28.94
N GLU A 546 19.81 -8.01 -29.16
CA GLU A 546 18.42 -8.49 -29.29
C GLU A 546 18.28 -9.54 -30.42
N GLU A 547 19.01 -9.38 -31.53
CA GLU A 547 19.04 -10.36 -32.62
C GLU A 547 19.55 -11.73 -32.17
N LYS A 548 20.62 -11.77 -31.35
CA LYS A 548 21.15 -13.02 -30.79
C LYS A 548 20.19 -13.65 -29.77
N LEU A 549 19.49 -12.83 -28.99
CA LEU A 549 18.46 -13.31 -28.07
C LEU A 549 17.27 -13.92 -28.83
N GLU A 550 16.85 -13.33 -29.95
CA GLU A 550 15.81 -13.90 -30.80
C GLU A 550 16.21 -15.24 -31.41
N GLU A 551 17.44 -15.36 -31.92
CA GLU A 551 17.96 -16.64 -32.42
C GLU A 551 17.98 -17.70 -31.32
N ALA A 552 18.44 -17.35 -30.12
CA ALA A 552 18.43 -18.26 -28.97
C ALA A 552 17.01 -18.66 -28.54
N ARG A 553 16.03 -17.73 -28.58
CA ARG A 553 14.61 -18.02 -28.32
C ARG A 553 14.08 -19.05 -29.31
N LYS A 554 14.37 -18.90 -30.61
CA LYS A 554 13.95 -19.86 -31.65
C LYS A 554 14.56 -21.24 -31.44
N MET A 555 15.83 -21.32 -31.07
CA MET A 555 16.52 -22.59 -30.81
C MET A 555 16.01 -23.33 -29.57
N GLU A 556 15.63 -22.61 -28.51
CA GLU A 556 15.12 -23.21 -27.26
C GLU A 556 13.62 -23.51 -27.30
N TYR A 557 12.88 -22.97 -28.28
CA TYR A 557 11.42 -23.00 -28.31
C TYR A 557 10.84 -24.42 -28.28
N ASP A 558 11.35 -25.33 -29.13
CA ASP A 558 10.81 -26.70 -29.21
C ASP A 558 11.03 -27.48 -27.91
N LYS A 559 12.19 -27.31 -27.29
CA LYS A 559 12.52 -27.92 -25.99
C LYS A 559 11.66 -27.34 -24.87
N TRP A 560 11.51 -26.02 -24.84
CA TRP A 560 10.64 -25.34 -23.89
C TRP A 560 9.19 -25.80 -24.03
N LEU A 561 8.68 -25.91 -25.25
CA LEU A 561 7.32 -26.38 -25.53
C LEU A 561 7.08 -27.82 -25.06
N ALA A 562 8.06 -28.71 -25.27
CA ALA A 562 8.02 -30.07 -24.73
C ALA A 562 7.93 -30.07 -23.19
N ASP A 563 8.76 -29.28 -22.51
CA ASP A 563 8.72 -29.15 -21.04
C ASP A 563 7.38 -28.55 -20.55
N CYS A 564 6.83 -27.55 -21.27
CA CYS A 564 5.51 -26.99 -20.98
C CYS A 564 4.42 -28.07 -21.01
N ASN A 565 4.40 -28.87 -22.08
CA ASN A 565 3.41 -29.92 -22.26
C ASN A 565 3.53 -31.03 -21.22
N GLU A 566 4.75 -31.39 -20.83
CA GLU A 566 5.00 -32.34 -19.75
C GLU A 566 4.45 -31.82 -18.42
N VAL A 567 4.76 -30.57 -18.04
CA VAL A 567 4.25 -29.96 -16.80
C VAL A 567 2.72 -29.89 -16.81
N LYS A 568 2.10 -29.58 -17.95
CA LYS A 568 0.62 -29.62 -18.08
C LYS A 568 0.07 -31.02 -17.85
N ALA A 569 0.71 -32.05 -18.41
CA ALA A 569 0.31 -33.44 -18.21
C ALA A 569 0.46 -33.90 -16.75
N LEU A 570 1.43 -33.35 -16.01
CA LEU A 570 1.61 -33.59 -14.57
C LEU A 570 0.59 -32.86 -13.68
N GLY A 571 -0.38 -32.14 -14.26
CA GLY A 571 -1.42 -31.42 -13.54
C GLY A 571 -1.17 -29.92 -13.37
N GLY A 572 -0.13 -29.38 -14.01
CA GLY A 572 0.22 -27.96 -13.99
C GLY A 572 0.78 -27.48 -12.65
N LEU A 573 0.76 -26.16 -12.41
CA LEU A 573 1.29 -25.58 -11.17
C LEU A 573 0.40 -25.95 -9.98
N TYR A 574 1.01 -26.45 -8.91
CA TYR A 574 0.34 -26.67 -7.64
C TYR A 574 0.63 -25.53 -6.66
N VAL A 575 -0.42 -24.83 -6.22
CA VAL A 575 -0.31 -23.77 -5.22
C VAL A 575 -0.76 -24.29 -3.86
N ILE A 576 0.09 -24.12 -2.85
CA ILE A 576 -0.19 -24.48 -1.46
C ILE A 576 -0.20 -23.19 -0.62
N GLY A 577 -1.31 -22.89 0.03
CA GLY A 577 -1.34 -21.88 1.09
C GLY A 577 -1.03 -22.54 2.42
N SER A 578 0.00 -22.06 3.13
CA SER A 578 0.34 -22.61 4.44
C SER A 578 -0.56 -22.12 5.56
N GLU A 579 -1.31 -21.04 5.32
CA GLU A 579 -2.28 -20.38 6.20
C GLU A 579 -3.26 -19.55 5.37
N ARG A 580 -4.32 -19.07 6.02
CA ARG A 580 -5.24 -18.08 5.45
C ARG A 580 -4.78 -16.66 5.78
N HIS A 581 -4.81 -15.78 4.80
CA HIS A 581 -4.53 -14.37 5.01
C HIS A 581 -5.72 -13.67 5.69
N GLU A 582 -5.47 -12.45 6.17
CA GLU A 582 -6.51 -11.57 6.74
C GLU A 582 -7.68 -11.31 5.78
N SER A 583 -7.40 -11.35 4.47
CA SER A 583 -8.39 -11.13 3.42
C SER A 583 -8.47 -12.32 2.46
N ARG A 584 -9.69 -12.68 2.07
CA ARG A 584 -9.96 -13.72 1.08
C ARG A 584 -9.40 -13.35 -0.29
N ARG A 585 -9.28 -12.06 -0.57
CA ARG A 585 -8.71 -11.50 -1.79
C ARG A 585 -7.27 -11.99 -2.00
N ILE A 586 -6.42 -11.87 -0.98
CA ILE A 586 -5.01 -12.26 -1.01
C ILE A 586 -4.88 -13.77 -1.22
N ASP A 587 -5.70 -14.57 -0.54
CA ASP A 587 -5.76 -16.02 -0.76
C ASP A 587 -6.09 -16.36 -2.23
N ASN A 588 -7.08 -15.67 -2.81
CA ASN A 588 -7.46 -15.87 -4.20
C ASN A 588 -6.38 -15.42 -5.19
N GLN A 589 -5.59 -14.39 -4.85
CA GLN A 589 -4.43 -13.99 -5.65
C GLN A 589 -3.36 -15.08 -5.64
N LEU A 590 -3.10 -15.72 -4.49
CA LEU A 590 -2.20 -16.86 -4.39
C LEU A 590 -2.70 -18.02 -5.26
N ARG A 591 -3.98 -18.42 -5.14
CA ARG A 591 -4.59 -19.43 -6.03
C ARG A 591 -4.48 -19.06 -7.51
N GLY A 592 -4.67 -17.79 -7.83
CA GLY A 592 -4.55 -17.19 -9.16
C GLY A 592 -3.16 -17.28 -9.80
N ARG A 593 -2.13 -17.70 -9.04
CA ARG A 593 -0.83 -18.04 -9.61
C ARG A 593 -0.88 -19.31 -10.46
N SER A 594 -1.85 -20.19 -10.23
CA SER A 594 -2.08 -21.43 -10.98
C SER A 594 -3.29 -21.33 -11.94
N GLY A 595 -3.27 -22.16 -12.97
CA GLY A 595 -4.37 -22.36 -13.93
C GLY A 595 -4.66 -21.18 -14.85
N ARG A 596 -3.61 -20.47 -15.28
CA ARG A 596 -3.68 -19.29 -16.14
C ARG A 596 -3.92 -19.66 -17.59
N GLN A 597 -4.63 -18.82 -18.36
CA GLN A 597 -4.93 -19.09 -19.78
C GLN A 597 -5.56 -20.49 -20.03
N GLY A 598 -6.34 -20.98 -19.07
CA GLY A 598 -6.97 -22.30 -19.12
C GLY A 598 -6.01 -23.48 -18.91
N ASP A 599 -4.78 -23.24 -18.47
CA ASP A 599 -3.86 -24.30 -18.09
C ASP A 599 -4.41 -25.14 -16.92
N PRO A 600 -4.06 -26.44 -16.84
CA PRO A 600 -4.36 -27.24 -15.67
C PRO A 600 -3.62 -26.68 -14.45
N GLY A 601 -4.18 -26.92 -13.28
CA GLY A 601 -3.61 -26.45 -12.04
C GLY A 601 -4.36 -26.96 -10.82
N ARG A 602 -3.72 -26.91 -9.66
CA ARG A 602 -4.31 -27.27 -8.38
C ARG A 602 -4.03 -26.16 -7.37
N SER A 603 -4.95 -25.94 -6.45
CA SER A 603 -4.68 -25.13 -5.26
C SER A 603 -5.28 -25.77 -4.01
N LYS A 604 -4.59 -25.64 -2.87
CA LYS A 604 -5.04 -26.15 -1.57
C LYS A 604 -4.49 -25.31 -0.43
N PHE A 605 -5.25 -25.15 0.64
CA PHE A 605 -4.79 -24.46 1.85
C PHE A 605 -4.70 -25.45 3.02
N TYR A 606 -3.66 -25.26 3.82
CA TYR A 606 -3.42 -25.96 5.07
C TYR A 606 -3.58 -24.95 6.20
N ILE A 607 -4.36 -25.27 7.21
CA ILE A 607 -4.71 -24.33 8.29
C ILE A 607 -4.50 -25.03 9.63
N SER A 608 -4.01 -24.31 10.62
CA SER A 608 -3.96 -24.75 12.01
C SER A 608 -4.87 -23.90 12.89
N MET A 609 -5.40 -24.50 13.97
CA MET A 609 -6.05 -23.73 15.03
C MET A 609 -5.10 -22.79 15.77
N ASP A 610 -3.79 -23.01 15.65
CA ASP A 610 -2.74 -22.16 16.23
C ASP A 610 -2.34 -21.00 15.30
N ASP A 611 -2.85 -20.95 14.06
CA ASP A 611 -2.54 -19.87 13.12
C ASP A 611 -3.08 -18.52 13.62
N ASP A 612 -2.45 -17.43 13.21
CA ASP A 612 -2.75 -16.07 13.70
C ASP A 612 -4.21 -15.68 13.50
N LEU A 613 -4.76 -15.97 12.32
CA LEU A 613 -6.17 -15.72 12.01
C LEU A 613 -7.10 -16.50 12.96
N MET A 614 -6.79 -17.75 13.26
CA MET A 614 -7.64 -18.59 14.12
C MET A 614 -7.54 -18.13 15.58
N ARG A 615 -6.33 -17.83 16.05
CA ARG A 615 -6.06 -17.33 17.41
C ARG A 615 -6.82 -16.05 17.70
N LEU A 616 -6.83 -15.10 16.76
CA LEU A 616 -7.51 -13.81 16.91
C LEU A 616 -9.05 -13.91 16.92
N PHE A 617 -9.64 -15.00 16.39
CA PHE A 617 -11.10 -15.12 16.19
C PHE A 617 -11.74 -16.34 16.87
N GLY A 618 -11.22 -16.72 18.04
CA GLY A 618 -11.86 -17.73 18.90
C GLY A 618 -11.38 -19.16 18.65
N GLY A 619 -10.19 -19.31 18.09
CA GLY A 619 -9.48 -20.58 17.89
C GLY A 619 -9.42 -21.41 19.16
N GLU A 620 -9.20 -20.81 20.34
CA GLU A 620 -9.16 -21.55 21.62
C GLU A 620 -10.50 -22.23 21.98
N LYS A 621 -11.63 -21.54 21.78
CA LYS A 621 -12.96 -22.13 22.02
C LYS A 621 -13.22 -23.27 21.04
N MET A 622 -12.83 -23.10 19.78
CA MET A 622 -12.99 -24.11 18.74
C MET A 622 -12.07 -25.32 18.98
N LYS A 623 -10.81 -25.08 19.35
CA LYS A 623 -9.82 -26.08 19.75
C LYS A 623 -10.33 -26.89 20.94
N ALA A 624 -10.88 -26.25 21.98
CA ALA A 624 -11.46 -26.93 23.13
C ALA A 624 -12.68 -27.80 22.76
N ILE A 625 -13.54 -27.34 21.84
CA ILE A 625 -14.67 -28.14 21.34
C ILE A 625 -14.17 -29.35 20.54
N MET A 626 -13.20 -29.15 19.66
CA MET A 626 -12.68 -30.22 18.79
C MET A 626 -11.88 -31.27 19.55
N SER A 627 -11.09 -30.87 20.54
CA SER A 627 -10.42 -31.81 21.44
C SER A 627 -11.44 -32.63 22.25
N ARG A 628 -12.59 -32.06 22.63
CA ARG A 628 -13.68 -32.80 23.31
C ARG A 628 -14.45 -33.76 22.39
N ILE A 629 -14.44 -33.53 21.08
CA ILE A 629 -15.07 -34.40 20.07
C ILE A 629 -14.18 -35.63 19.78
N GLY A 630 -12.99 -35.73 20.37
CA GLY A 630 -12.13 -36.92 20.32
C GLY A 630 -11.12 -36.93 19.17
N MET A 631 -10.81 -35.76 18.63
CA MET A 631 -9.87 -35.60 17.52
C MET A 631 -8.41 -35.80 17.96
N GLN A 632 -7.65 -36.62 17.24
CA GLN A 632 -6.25 -36.89 17.55
C GLN A 632 -5.30 -35.96 16.78
N PRO A 633 -4.12 -35.62 17.36
CA PRO A 633 -3.05 -34.96 16.63
C PRO A 633 -2.69 -35.74 15.34
N GLY A 634 -2.52 -35.03 14.24
CA GLY A 634 -2.18 -35.60 12.92
C GLY A 634 -3.34 -35.93 11.98
N GLU A 635 -4.61 -35.95 12.43
CA GLU A 635 -5.76 -36.18 11.56
C GLU A 635 -6.30 -34.86 10.97
N PRO A 636 -6.46 -34.74 9.63
CA PRO A 636 -7.04 -33.55 9.02
C PRO A 636 -8.56 -33.49 9.22
N ILE A 637 -9.09 -32.30 9.47
CA ILE A 637 -10.53 -32.07 9.48
C ILE A 637 -10.98 -31.50 8.15
N ASN A 638 -11.84 -32.25 7.47
CA ASN A 638 -12.56 -31.77 6.29
C ASN A 638 -14.04 -31.62 6.66
N HIS A 639 -14.43 -30.46 7.17
CA HIS A 639 -15.83 -30.19 7.49
C HIS A 639 -16.30 -28.85 6.91
N PRO A 640 -17.37 -28.80 6.08
CA PRO A 640 -17.87 -27.56 5.48
C PRO A 640 -18.21 -26.43 6.49
N MET A 641 -18.53 -26.78 7.74
CA MET A 641 -18.77 -25.80 8.83
C MET A 641 -17.51 -25.04 9.24
N LEU A 642 -16.32 -25.65 9.15
CA LEU A 642 -15.03 -25.00 9.44
C LEU A 642 -14.73 -23.93 8.39
N ASN A 643 -14.89 -24.26 7.10
CA ASN A 643 -14.71 -23.29 6.00
C ASN A 643 -15.59 -22.05 6.20
N ARG A 644 -16.87 -22.24 6.59
CA ARG A 644 -17.76 -21.12 6.90
C ARG A 644 -17.32 -20.29 8.11
N SER A 645 -16.66 -20.91 9.08
CA SER A 645 -16.20 -20.23 10.29
C SER A 645 -14.95 -19.40 9.99
N ILE A 646 -14.03 -19.94 9.19
CA ILE A 646 -12.85 -19.24 8.66
C ILE A 646 -13.29 -18.05 7.79
N GLU A 647 -14.24 -18.26 6.87
CA GLU A 647 -14.78 -17.19 6.02
C GLU A 647 -15.39 -16.05 6.85
N LYS A 648 -16.11 -16.37 7.93
CA LYS A 648 -16.62 -15.36 8.87
C LYS A 648 -15.51 -14.62 9.61
N ALA A 649 -14.44 -15.31 10.00
CA ALA A 649 -13.29 -14.68 10.65
C ALA A 649 -12.61 -13.68 9.69
N GLN A 650 -12.32 -14.10 8.45
CA GLN A 650 -11.76 -13.21 7.41
C GLN A 650 -12.65 -11.98 7.17
N LYS A 651 -13.97 -12.20 6.99
CA LYS A 651 -14.92 -11.09 6.79
C LYS A 651 -14.91 -10.09 7.95
N LYS A 652 -14.79 -10.56 9.20
CA LYS A 652 -14.72 -9.69 10.38
C LYS A 652 -13.41 -8.89 10.43
N VAL A 653 -12.29 -9.46 9.97
CA VAL A 653 -11.02 -8.73 9.82
C VAL A 653 -11.14 -7.67 8.73
N GLU A 654 -11.72 -8.02 7.58
CA GLU A 654 -11.94 -7.09 6.46
C GLU A 654 -12.83 -5.92 6.88
N GLU A 655 -13.95 -6.18 7.56
CA GLU A 655 -14.84 -5.12 8.11
C GLU A 655 -14.10 -4.21 9.10
N ARG A 656 -13.28 -4.77 10.00
CA ARG A 656 -12.47 -3.98 10.93
C ARG A 656 -11.46 -3.09 10.19
N ASN A 657 -10.76 -3.66 9.20
CA ASN A 657 -9.76 -2.93 8.42
C ASN A 657 -10.42 -1.82 7.57
N PHE A 658 -11.61 -2.07 7.04
CA PHE A 658 -12.43 -1.07 6.35
C PHE A 658 -12.77 0.11 7.26
N GLU A 659 -13.25 -0.13 8.49
CA GLU A 659 -13.58 0.96 9.43
C GLU A 659 -12.33 1.79 9.82
N ILE A 660 -11.17 1.15 9.99
CA ILE A 660 -9.91 1.88 10.25
C ILE A 660 -9.58 2.82 9.09
N ARG A 661 -9.66 2.33 7.84
CA ARG A 661 -9.38 3.16 6.65
C ARG A 661 -10.38 4.28 6.49
N LYS A 662 -11.66 4.00 6.72
CA LYS A 662 -12.73 5.00 6.67
C LYS A 662 -12.49 6.12 7.70
N HIS A 663 -12.17 5.77 8.94
CA HIS A 663 -11.84 6.78 9.95
C HIS A 663 -10.62 7.61 9.55
N LEU A 664 -9.53 6.98 9.10
CA LEU A 664 -8.35 7.71 8.61
C LEU A 664 -8.69 8.70 7.49
N LEU A 665 -9.55 8.30 6.57
CA LEU A 665 -10.04 9.16 5.50
C LEU A 665 -10.88 10.32 6.03
N ASP A 666 -11.81 10.08 6.95
CA ASP A 666 -12.67 11.12 7.52
C ASP A 666 -11.83 12.22 8.20
N TYR A 667 -10.78 11.84 8.94
CA TYR A 667 -9.83 12.80 9.53
C TYR A 667 -9.02 13.55 8.47
N ASP A 668 -8.52 12.85 7.46
CA ASP A 668 -7.72 13.50 6.40
C ASP A 668 -8.58 14.37 5.49
N ASP A 669 -9.87 14.10 5.30
CA ASP A 669 -10.77 14.94 4.48
C ASP A 669 -10.91 16.35 5.07
N VAL A 670 -10.92 16.48 6.40
CA VAL A 670 -10.87 17.78 7.09
C VAL A 670 -9.54 18.49 6.82
N LEU A 671 -8.41 17.76 6.98
CA LEU A 671 -7.08 18.31 6.71
C LEU A 671 -6.90 18.65 5.23
N ASN A 672 -7.52 17.91 4.32
CA ASN A 672 -7.43 18.10 2.88
C ASN A 672 -8.12 19.40 2.44
N GLN A 673 -9.22 19.79 3.08
CA GLN A 673 -9.84 21.09 2.82
C GLN A 673 -8.90 22.25 3.20
N GLN A 674 -8.29 22.18 4.39
CA GLN A 674 -7.29 23.17 4.81
C GLN A 674 -6.09 23.18 3.86
N ARG A 675 -5.61 22.00 3.49
CA ARG A 675 -4.47 21.82 2.58
C ARG A 675 -4.73 22.43 1.21
N LYS A 676 -5.89 22.17 0.60
CA LYS A 676 -6.27 22.76 -0.70
C LYS A 676 -6.27 24.28 -0.65
N PHE A 677 -6.80 24.86 0.43
CA PHE A 677 -6.79 26.30 0.62
C PHE A 677 -5.36 26.85 0.77
N ILE A 678 -4.55 26.26 1.67
CA ILE A 678 -3.18 26.72 1.93
C ILE A 678 -2.28 26.54 0.70
N TYR A 679 -2.37 25.40 0.01
CA TYR A 679 -1.59 25.14 -1.20
C TYR A 679 -2.03 26.04 -2.35
N GLY A 680 -3.33 26.33 -2.49
CA GLY A 680 -3.83 27.31 -3.45
C GLY A 680 -3.28 28.72 -3.18
N GLN A 681 -3.36 29.19 -1.93
CA GLN A 681 -2.78 30.47 -1.53
C GLN A 681 -1.27 30.53 -1.77
N ARG A 682 -0.56 29.44 -1.46
CA ARG A 682 0.88 29.33 -1.70
C ARG A 682 1.19 29.46 -3.20
N ASP A 683 0.48 28.73 -4.05
CA ASP A 683 0.71 28.78 -5.49
C ASP A 683 0.38 30.16 -6.07
N GLU A 684 -0.68 30.81 -5.60
CA GLU A 684 -0.99 32.21 -5.95
C GLU A 684 0.16 33.17 -5.57
N ILE A 685 0.77 33.00 -4.39
CA ILE A 685 1.91 33.82 -3.93
C ILE A 685 3.14 33.55 -4.80
N LEU A 686 3.43 32.29 -5.11
CA LEU A 686 4.59 31.90 -5.90
C LEU A 686 4.48 32.31 -7.38
N MET A 687 3.26 32.49 -7.90
CA MET A 687 2.99 32.99 -9.25
C MET A 687 2.89 34.52 -9.34
N ASP A 688 2.81 35.24 -8.22
CA ASP A 688 2.55 36.68 -8.21
C ASP A 688 3.81 37.47 -8.63
N GLU A 689 3.77 38.04 -9.84
CA GLU A 689 4.83 38.91 -10.35
C GLU A 689 4.94 40.26 -9.60
N ASN A 690 3.92 40.67 -8.83
CA ASN A 690 3.82 41.95 -8.12
C ASN A 690 3.56 41.81 -6.62
N LEU A 691 4.29 40.90 -5.96
CA LEU A 691 4.25 40.65 -4.50
C LEU A 691 4.23 41.91 -3.62
N SER A 692 4.93 42.97 -4.02
CA SER A 692 4.98 44.24 -3.27
C SER A 692 3.60 44.89 -3.11
N THR A 693 2.76 44.82 -4.14
CA THR A 693 1.39 45.38 -4.12
C THR A 693 0.49 44.55 -3.21
N ARG A 694 0.59 43.21 -3.29
CA ARG A 694 -0.15 42.30 -2.41
C ARG A 694 0.19 42.53 -0.94
N VAL A 695 1.48 42.68 -0.62
CA VAL A 695 1.95 42.97 0.75
C VAL A 695 1.41 44.31 1.24
N LEU A 696 1.46 45.36 0.41
CA LEU A 696 0.94 46.67 0.77
C LEU A 696 -0.57 46.64 1.04
N ASN A 697 -1.36 45.98 0.18
CA ASN A 697 -2.80 45.85 0.37
C ASN A 697 -3.13 45.08 1.66
N ASN A 698 -2.47 43.95 1.89
CA ASN A 698 -2.66 43.17 3.12
C ASN A 698 -2.25 43.96 4.37
N ALA A 699 -1.18 44.76 4.29
CA ALA A 699 -0.76 45.62 5.40
C ALA A 699 -1.80 46.70 5.69
N LEU A 700 -2.39 47.31 4.67
CA LEU A 700 -3.46 48.30 4.82
C LEU A 700 -4.71 47.67 5.46
N GLU A 701 -5.16 46.51 4.96
CA GLU A 701 -6.28 45.77 5.54
C GLU A 701 -6.03 45.40 7.01
N THR A 702 -4.83 44.90 7.33
CA THR A 702 -4.46 44.55 8.72
C THR A 702 -4.49 45.79 9.63
N VAL A 703 -4.01 46.93 9.14
CA VAL A 703 -4.04 48.20 9.89
C VAL A 703 -5.49 48.66 10.10
N ASP A 704 -6.33 48.57 9.08
CA ASP A 704 -7.76 48.91 9.16
C ASP A 704 -8.50 48.01 10.18
N ASP A 705 -8.21 46.71 10.19
CA ASP A 705 -8.77 45.75 11.16
C ASP A 705 -8.34 46.06 12.60
N ILE A 706 -7.06 46.39 12.81
CA ILE A 706 -6.55 46.83 14.11
C ILE A 706 -7.28 48.10 14.58
N PHE A 707 -7.46 49.09 13.70
CA PHE A 707 -8.20 50.31 14.01
C PHE A 707 -9.68 50.03 14.31
N ALA A 708 -10.34 49.14 13.55
CA ALA A 708 -11.73 48.75 13.77
C ALA A 708 -11.92 48.07 15.13
N THR A 709 -10.98 47.21 15.53
CA THR A 709 -10.97 46.53 16.84
C THR A 709 -10.87 47.55 17.98
N TYR A 710 -10.00 48.55 17.82
CA TYR A 710 -9.86 49.65 18.79
C TYR A 710 -11.10 50.56 18.84
N GLY A 711 -11.76 50.79 17.70
CA GLY A 711 -13.00 51.55 17.61
C GLY A 711 -14.17 50.86 18.32
N ASN A 712 -14.32 49.54 18.16
CA ASN A 712 -15.37 48.75 18.81
C ASN A 712 -15.16 48.61 20.34
N ALA A 713 -13.91 48.55 20.82
CA ALA A 713 -13.61 48.55 22.25
C ALA A 713 -14.04 49.85 22.97
N LYS A 714 -14.11 50.98 22.25
CA LYS A 714 -14.68 52.25 22.76
C LYS A 714 -16.22 52.32 22.69
N GLY A 715 -16.87 51.44 21.93
CA GLY A 715 -18.33 51.38 21.79
C GLY A 715 -19.03 50.60 22.91
N ASN A 716 -18.39 49.55 23.45
CA ASN A 716 -18.94 48.72 24.53
C ASN A 716 -18.65 49.25 25.95
N SER A 717 -18.07 50.45 26.08
CA SER A 717 -17.81 51.13 27.36
C SER A 717 -18.71 52.33 27.63
N LYS A 718 -19.89 52.39 26.98
CA LYS A 718 -20.93 53.40 27.28
C LYS A 718 -22.21 52.78 27.82
#